data_AF-B5GAC6-F1
#
_entry.id   AF-B5GAC6-F1
#
_cell.length_a   1.000
_cell.length_b   1.000
_cell.length_c   1.000
_cell.angle_alpha   90.00
_cell.angle_beta   90.00
_cell.angle_gamma   90.00
#
_symmetry.space_group_name_H-M   'P 1'
#
loop_
_entity.id
_entity.type
_entity.pdbx_description
1 polymer ?
#
loop_
_entity_poly.entity_id
_entity_poly.type
_entity_poly.pdbx_seq_one_letter_code
_entity_poly.pdbx_strand_id
1 'polypeptide(L)'
;MVPNFAAFLPAFPATGNGKLDRDALPWPLPAPDAPADPAPDAPADPASDAPADPAPDAPADPAPDASADPAAEAPADPAPARPQEPVPTPGAGSSFPPAEELAAEIGALLADLIGVPELDPTLDLWDQGATSFTLARLSSELRARHGRRVPVSALLAEPTVAGMARHLAGGGGDRPEAAPPGPALREPVVPGPALPEPELPAPVTEGERPAQEPPRAPDSVEFFSPEDRARFKSGAWHLRRRSAEEPLLALGGPRQPADRYLERATHRDFAAGPLAHDAFLRFLAALRPGPADEGAHRLYASAGNTYAVQTYLHVKPDAVEGVPGGLYYHRPDEHALQRLTDEPGFDRTVHFSYNRPVFDRAAFEVYLVSEPRGIEPLYGEESQLYLAVEAGYMGQLLMGGQRESGVGLCAVGNLAFDRVRDALRLHPGQRLLHSFLAGPLPENSPLRARPAPESRTRPPRERRAAARPGPAAAPAPADTAVIGAAGRYPGAHGLEEFWENLRSGRRALGPLPAERAAAFAAPGSGPGTEQAWPHGGFLRGDDGFDGRLFRISPQEAASLDPQLRLLLPVVWQCLEDAGHTPGSLTRDGERVGVFTATMWHDHRQTGEARWRQGAPAHLPGAASDLPARIAHCLGFEGPAVAVDTACSSSLAALHLAVTSLRQGECDAALVTGVNVVSHPYHLALLRDLGLAAEKPSAGAFGDEDGGWSPGEGAGALLLRPLGAAVERRDVLHAVVEATGAGAAGRPGPFGMPAADPLARSLTRMLRRHGLDGADIGYAECAASGALLADAAELDALLSALRPSGTPGRLLVGTVKPHIGHLEAASGLSQLTKVLLQLRARTLAPTAVAPRRSELPDWTRLTVCDTARPWTPVTAGAPLRALVNAVSATGAYGHAVLRSAEGADL
;
A
#
# COMPACT_ATOMS: atom_id res chain seq x y z
N MET A 1 -5.22 -16.70 25.58
CA MET A 1 -5.59 -18.00 26.18
C MET A 1 -4.85 -19.10 25.44
N VAL A 2 -4.57 -20.22 26.10
CA VAL A 2 -4.11 -21.47 25.46
C VAL A 2 -5.18 -22.53 25.78
N PRO A 3 -5.64 -23.35 24.81
CA PRO A 3 -6.62 -24.39 25.09
C PRO A 3 -6.01 -25.53 25.92
N ASN A 4 -6.76 -26.04 26.89
CA ASN A 4 -6.30 -27.08 27.82
C ASN A 4 -6.40 -28.51 27.25
N PHE A 5 -6.91 -28.69 26.03
CA PHE A 5 -7.06 -29.98 25.36
C PHE A 5 -7.00 -29.79 23.84
N ALA A 6 -6.58 -30.84 23.12
CA ALA A 6 -6.66 -30.92 21.67
C ALA A 6 -7.10 -32.34 21.27
N ALA A 7 -8.06 -32.43 20.34
CA ALA A 7 -8.54 -33.67 19.76
C ALA A 7 -8.38 -33.61 18.24
N PHE A 8 -8.03 -34.73 17.62
CA PHE A 8 -7.93 -34.86 16.17
C PHE A 8 -9.18 -35.56 15.63
N LEU A 9 -9.75 -35.01 14.56
CA LEU A 9 -10.90 -35.57 13.86
C LEU A 9 -10.45 -35.99 12.44
N PRO A 10 -10.91 -37.14 11.92
CA PRO A 10 -10.46 -37.66 10.61
C PRO A 10 -10.98 -36.82 9.43
N ALA A 11 -12.06 -36.07 9.65
CA ALA A 11 -12.54 -35.01 8.79
C ALA A 11 -12.99 -33.83 9.68
N PHE A 12 -12.98 -32.61 9.13
CA PHE A 12 -13.61 -31.47 9.78
C PHE A 12 -15.13 -31.67 9.76
N PRO A 13 -15.84 -31.76 10.91
CA PRO A 13 -17.27 -31.97 10.91
C PRO A 13 -17.94 -30.67 10.44
N ALA A 14 -18.29 -30.63 9.16
CA ALA A 14 -18.92 -29.50 8.53
C ALA A 14 -20.44 -29.69 8.50
N THR A 15 -21.18 -28.64 8.86
CA THR A 15 -22.56 -28.48 8.37
C THR A 15 -22.54 -28.37 6.83
N GLY A 16 -23.69 -28.57 6.17
CA GLY A 16 -23.76 -28.57 4.69
C GLY A 16 -23.28 -27.27 4.00
N ASN A 17 -23.06 -26.21 4.76
CA ASN A 17 -22.52 -24.90 4.38
C ASN A 17 -21.12 -24.61 4.98
N GLY A 18 -20.33 -25.64 5.28
CA GLY A 18 -18.88 -25.54 5.55
C GLY A 18 -18.49 -25.02 6.95
N LYS A 19 -19.44 -24.70 7.82
CA LYS A 19 -19.17 -24.25 9.20
C LYS A 19 -19.01 -25.46 10.14
N LEU A 20 -18.28 -25.28 11.25
CA LEU A 20 -18.05 -26.35 12.22
C LEU A 20 -19.37 -26.78 12.88
N ASP A 21 -19.81 -28.01 12.61
CA ASP A 21 -20.84 -28.69 13.39
C ASP A 21 -20.29 -28.95 14.80
N ARG A 22 -21.03 -28.51 15.82
CA ARG A 22 -20.63 -28.54 17.22
C ARG A 22 -21.23 -29.71 17.99
N ASP A 23 -22.30 -30.30 17.48
CA ASP A 23 -22.98 -31.46 18.07
C ASP A 23 -22.36 -32.77 17.53
N ALA A 24 -21.74 -32.72 16.34
CA ALA A 24 -20.85 -33.74 15.81
C ALA A 24 -19.44 -33.76 16.48
N LEU A 25 -19.18 -32.93 17.49
CA LEU A 25 -17.93 -32.97 18.26
C LEU A 25 -17.98 -34.05 19.37
N PRO A 26 -16.90 -34.82 19.60
CA PRO A 26 -16.91 -35.93 20.55
C PRO A 26 -16.87 -35.45 22.01
N TRP A 27 -18.03 -35.18 22.58
CA TRP A 27 -18.23 -34.89 24.01
C TRP A 27 -19.17 -35.91 24.68
N PRO A 28 -18.92 -36.30 25.94
CA PRO A 28 -17.77 -35.97 26.78
C PRO A 28 -16.53 -36.84 26.47
N LEU A 29 -15.34 -36.30 26.73
CA LEU A 29 -14.07 -36.98 26.51
C LEU A 29 -13.70 -37.91 27.70
N PRO A 30 -13.21 -39.15 27.45
CA PRO A 30 -12.81 -40.09 28.50
C PRO A 30 -11.41 -39.79 29.08
N ALA A 31 -11.11 -40.38 30.24
CA ALA A 31 -9.84 -40.20 30.95
C ALA A 31 -8.67 -40.98 30.31
N PRO A 32 -7.42 -40.48 30.40
CA PRO A 32 -6.29 -41.07 29.68
C PRO A 32 -5.55 -42.15 30.50
N ASP A 33 -5.92 -43.43 30.33
CA ASP A 33 -5.07 -44.60 30.67
C ASP A 33 -5.66 -45.93 30.12
N ALA A 34 -5.20 -46.40 28.94
CA ALA A 34 -5.35 -47.78 28.43
C ALA A 34 -4.45 -48.03 27.19
N PRO A 35 -3.93 -49.26 26.94
CA PRO A 35 -2.96 -49.55 25.86
C PRO A 35 -3.57 -50.11 24.54
N ALA A 36 -2.73 -50.17 23.50
CA ALA A 36 -2.96 -50.85 22.20
C ALA A 36 -2.92 -52.40 22.33
N ASP A 37 -3.18 -53.27 21.33
CA ASP A 37 -3.19 -53.22 19.84
C ASP A 37 -4.07 -54.43 19.32
N PRO A 38 -4.21 -54.85 18.02
CA PRO A 38 -3.65 -54.38 16.74
C PRO A 38 -4.67 -54.32 15.54
N ALA A 39 -4.18 -54.25 14.30
CA ALA A 39 -4.91 -54.47 13.03
C ALA A 39 -4.91 -55.96 12.58
N PRO A 40 -5.80 -56.40 11.65
CA PRO A 40 -5.56 -56.30 10.18
C PRO A 40 -6.87 -56.02 9.38
N ASP A 41 -7.07 -56.19 8.06
CA ASP A 41 -6.30 -56.73 6.91
C ASP A 41 -6.82 -56.14 5.54
N ALA A 42 -6.29 -56.62 4.40
CA ALA A 42 -6.78 -56.40 3.01
C ALA A 42 -7.16 -57.76 2.32
N PRO A 43 -7.51 -57.90 1.01
CA PRO A 43 -7.45 -57.00 -0.17
C PRO A 43 -8.89 -56.81 -0.81
N ALA A 44 -9.23 -56.68 -2.12
CA ALA A 44 -8.56 -56.86 -3.43
C ALA A 44 -9.28 -56.16 -4.63
N ASP A 45 -8.73 -56.34 -5.84
CA ASP A 45 -9.19 -55.93 -7.20
C ASP A 45 -9.53 -57.23 -8.04
N PRO A 46 -10.00 -57.29 -9.34
CA PRO A 46 -9.53 -56.53 -10.53
C PRO A 46 -10.50 -56.26 -11.76
N ALA A 47 -10.07 -55.41 -12.71
CA ALA A 47 -10.25 -55.46 -14.20
C ALA A 47 -11.69 -55.44 -14.83
N SER A 48 -12.01 -55.06 -16.09
CA SER A 48 -11.39 -54.45 -17.32
C SER A 48 -12.57 -54.04 -18.28
N ASP A 49 -12.53 -53.62 -19.57
CA ASP A 49 -11.53 -53.49 -20.67
C ASP A 49 -12.08 -52.48 -21.76
N ALA A 50 -11.46 -52.38 -22.95
CA ALA A 50 -11.84 -51.54 -24.14
C ALA A 50 -12.23 -52.42 -25.39
N PRO A 51 -12.24 -52.00 -26.69
CA PRO A 51 -12.01 -50.72 -27.41
C PRO A 51 -13.28 -50.27 -28.24
N ALA A 52 -13.34 -49.59 -29.42
CA ALA A 52 -12.42 -49.20 -30.52
C ALA A 52 -12.96 -48.03 -31.42
N ASP A 53 -12.22 -47.68 -32.48
CA ASP A 53 -12.48 -46.67 -33.56
C ASP A 53 -12.82 -47.38 -34.92
N PRO A 54 -13.17 -46.77 -36.11
CA PRO A 54 -12.48 -45.65 -36.80
C PRO A 54 -13.33 -44.66 -37.68
N ALA A 55 -12.65 -43.64 -38.26
CA ALA A 55 -13.09 -42.78 -39.40
C ALA A 55 -12.77 -43.41 -40.79
N PRO A 56 -12.92 -42.77 -42.00
CA PRO A 56 -12.63 -41.37 -42.43
C PRO A 56 -13.85 -40.72 -43.19
N ASP A 57 -13.83 -39.77 -44.15
CA ASP A 57 -12.80 -39.09 -44.99
C ASP A 57 -13.32 -37.73 -45.58
N ALA A 58 -12.55 -37.07 -46.45
CA ALA A 58 -12.85 -35.84 -47.23
C ALA A 58 -12.84 -36.14 -48.78
N PRO A 59 -12.60 -35.23 -49.79
CA PRO A 59 -12.25 -33.80 -49.81
C PRO A 59 -12.89 -32.92 -50.95
N ALA A 60 -12.34 -31.70 -51.12
CA ALA A 60 -12.07 -30.95 -52.38
C ALA A 60 -12.92 -29.71 -52.77
N ASP A 61 -12.16 -28.63 -53.03
CA ASP A 61 -12.44 -27.33 -53.66
C ASP A 61 -12.39 -27.46 -55.23
N PRO A 62 -12.72 -26.45 -56.11
CA PRO A 62 -12.02 -25.15 -56.17
C PRO A 62 -12.81 -23.90 -56.68
N ALA A 63 -12.19 -22.72 -56.53
CA ALA A 63 -12.50 -21.46 -57.25
C ALA A 63 -11.79 -21.39 -58.65
N PRO A 64 -11.92 -20.32 -59.50
CA PRO A 64 -11.41 -18.95 -59.22
C PRO A 64 -12.15 -17.74 -59.92
N ASP A 65 -11.68 -16.52 -59.63
CA ASP A 65 -11.63 -15.29 -60.48
C ASP A 65 -12.92 -14.62 -61.04
N ALA A 66 -12.99 -13.30 -61.32
CA ALA A 66 -12.06 -12.18 -61.04
C ALA A 66 -12.71 -10.76 -61.18
N SER A 67 -12.11 -9.78 -60.48
CA SER A 67 -11.91 -8.36 -60.88
C SER A 67 -13.04 -7.30 -60.94
N ALA A 68 -12.62 -6.07 -60.57
CA ALA A 68 -13.04 -4.73 -61.03
C ALA A 68 -14.23 -3.99 -60.38
N ASP A 69 -13.89 -2.88 -59.70
CA ASP A 69 -14.70 -1.72 -59.30
C ASP A 69 -14.51 -0.59 -60.37
N PRO A 70 -15.44 0.37 -60.60
CA PRO A 70 -15.38 1.60 -59.82
C PRO A 70 -16.72 2.38 -59.58
N ALA A 71 -16.92 2.77 -58.31
CA ALA A 71 -17.28 4.14 -57.86
C ALA A 71 -18.71 4.75 -58.04
N ALA A 72 -19.14 5.33 -56.91
CA ALA A 72 -19.92 6.57 -56.73
C ALA A 72 -21.43 6.66 -57.09
N GLU A 73 -22.28 6.67 -56.04
CA GLU A 73 -23.25 7.75 -55.77
C GLU A 73 -23.71 7.73 -54.29
N ALA A 74 -24.40 8.77 -53.82
CA ALA A 74 -24.84 8.94 -52.41
C ALA A 74 -26.03 9.93 -52.31
N PRO A 75 -26.62 10.12 -51.11
CA PRO A 75 -27.37 9.17 -50.29
C PRO A 75 -28.90 9.44 -50.37
N ALA A 76 -29.74 8.62 -49.73
CA ALA A 76 -31.18 8.84 -49.62
C ALA A 76 -31.71 8.63 -48.18
N ASP A 77 -32.74 9.40 -47.80
CA ASP A 77 -33.28 9.47 -46.43
C ASP A 77 -34.05 8.22 -45.97
N PRO A 78 -34.13 7.97 -44.64
CA PRO A 78 -34.90 6.86 -44.07
C PRO A 78 -36.41 7.11 -44.08
N ALA A 79 -37.17 6.10 -44.52
CA ALA A 79 -38.63 6.07 -44.46
C ALA A 79 -39.17 5.86 -43.02
N PRO A 80 -40.41 6.24 -42.69
CA PRO A 80 -40.81 6.59 -41.33
C PRO A 80 -41.11 5.40 -40.40
N ALA A 81 -40.98 5.66 -39.09
CA ALA A 81 -41.31 4.73 -38.02
C ALA A 81 -42.80 4.35 -38.00
N ARG A 82 -43.08 3.10 -37.61
CA ARG A 82 -44.44 2.64 -37.27
C ARG A 82 -44.83 3.16 -35.87
N PRO A 83 -46.12 3.39 -35.60
CA PRO A 83 -46.57 3.95 -34.31
C PRO A 83 -46.24 3.02 -33.14
N GLN A 84 -45.77 3.62 -32.04
CA GLN A 84 -45.62 2.93 -30.76
C GLN A 84 -47.01 2.68 -30.14
N GLU A 85 -47.17 1.53 -29.49
CA GLU A 85 -48.31 1.30 -28.59
C GLU A 85 -48.21 2.23 -27.36
N PRO A 86 -49.34 2.66 -26.78
CA PRO A 86 -49.33 3.61 -25.67
C PRO A 86 -48.69 2.99 -24.42
N VAL A 87 -47.57 3.57 -23.99
CA VAL A 87 -46.91 3.25 -22.72
C VAL A 87 -47.92 3.43 -21.58
N PRO A 88 -48.10 2.44 -20.67
CA PRO A 88 -49.03 2.57 -19.57
C PRO A 88 -48.58 3.68 -18.61
N THR A 89 -49.47 4.61 -18.30
CA THR A 89 -49.30 5.61 -17.24
C THR A 89 -48.94 4.90 -15.92
N PRO A 90 -47.92 5.34 -15.17
CA PRO A 90 -47.53 4.68 -13.92
C PRO A 90 -48.71 4.68 -12.93
N GLY A 91 -49.19 3.49 -12.59
CA GLY A 91 -50.29 3.30 -11.66
C GLY A 91 -49.91 3.73 -10.25
N ALA A 92 -50.77 4.51 -9.60
CA ALA A 92 -50.62 4.82 -8.19
C ALA A 92 -50.98 3.59 -7.34
N GLY A 93 -49.97 2.87 -6.83
CA GLY A 93 -50.19 1.85 -5.80
C GLY A 93 -49.44 0.53 -5.98
N SER A 94 -48.13 0.53 -5.71
CA SER A 94 -47.54 -0.55 -4.90
C SER A 94 -46.52 0.05 -3.91
N SER A 95 -46.70 -0.25 -2.63
CA SER A 95 -45.59 -0.19 -1.67
C SER A 95 -44.62 -1.33 -1.99
N PHE A 96 -43.45 -1.36 -1.34
CA PHE A 96 -42.82 -2.66 -1.12
C PHE A 96 -43.78 -3.56 -0.30
N PRO A 97 -43.68 -4.89 -0.39
CA PRO A 97 -44.48 -5.78 0.46
C PRO A 97 -44.18 -5.54 1.95
N PRO A 98 -45.06 -6.01 2.87
CA PRO A 98 -44.86 -5.91 4.31
C PRO A 98 -43.45 -6.32 4.74
N ALA A 99 -42.91 -5.68 5.79
CA ALA A 99 -41.51 -5.85 6.18
C ALA A 99 -41.11 -7.31 6.49
N GLU A 100 -42.06 -8.19 6.85
CA GLU A 100 -41.81 -9.62 7.05
C GLU A 100 -41.66 -10.38 5.72
N GLU A 101 -42.53 -10.13 4.74
CA GLU A 101 -42.44 -10.69 3.38
C GLU A 101 -41.18 -10.19 2.67
N LEU A 102 -40.88 -8.89 2.80
CA LEU A 102 -39.67 -8.29 2.23
C LEU A 102 -38.39 -8.79 2.93
N ALA A 103 -38.44 -9.08 4.24
CA ALA A 103 -37.31 -9.70 4.93
C ALA A 103 -37.07 -11.13 4.43
N ALA A 104 -38.12 -11.92 4.21
CA ALA A 104 -37.98 -13.25 3.62
C ALA A 104 -37.37 -13.19 2.21
N GLU A 105 -37.79 -12.25 1.36
CA GLU A 105 -37.18 -12.07 0.03
C GLU A 105 -35.72 -11.60 0.08
N ILE A 106 -35.41 -10.55 0.87
CA ILE A 106 -34.05 -10.03 1.00
C ILE A 106 -33.13 -11.10 1.61
N GLY A 107 -33.62 -11.86 2.59
CA GLY A 107 -32.90 -12.97 3.19
C GLY A 107 -32.57 -14.07 2.17
N ALA A 108 -33.56 -14.53 1.40
CA ALA A 108 -33.35 -15.54 0.35
C ALA A 108 -32.39 -15.04 -0.76
N LEU A 109 -32.52 -13.78 -1.20
CA LEU A 109 -31.65 -13.18 -2.19
C LEU A 109 -30.20 -13.05 -1.72
N LEU A 110 -29.99 -12.59 -0.49
CA LEU A 110 -28.65 -12.50 0.08
C LEU A 110 -28.06 -13.89 0.39
N ALA A 111 -28.88 -14.86 0.78
CA ALA A 111 -28.44 -16.22 1.03
C ALA A 111 -27.87 -16.88 -0.25
N ASP A 112 -28.60 -16.77 -1.37
CA ASP A 112 -28.14 -17.20 -2.70
C ASP A 112 -26.88 -16.44 -3.15
N LEU A 113 -26.87 -15.11 -3.04
CA LEU A 113 -25.74 -14.25 -3.41
C LEU A 113 -24.47 -14.42 -2.54
N ILE A 114 -24.58 -15.03 -1.35
CA ILE A 114 -23.47 -15.35 -0.44
C ILE A 114 -23.09 -16.85 -0.52
N GLY A 115 -23.95 -17.71 -1.08
CA GLY A 115 -23.74 -19.15 -1.15
C GLY A 115 -24.04 -19.89 0.16
N VAL A 116 -25.02 -19.42 0.93
CA VAL A 116 -25.49 -20.04 2.19
C VAL A 116 -26.97 -20.42 2.09
N PRO A 117 -27.45 -21.45 2.83
CA PRO A 117 -28.84 -21.89 2.75
C PRO A 117 -29.84 -20.92 3.39
N GLU A 118 -29.42 -20.15 4.39
CA GLU A 118 -30.24 -19.15 5.09
C GLU A 118 -29.32 -18.13 5.79
N LEU A 119 -29.89 -16.97 6.15
CA LEU A 119 -29.24 -15.90 6.91
C LEU A 119 -30.08 -15.55 8.14
N ASP A 120 -29.44 -15.23 9.26
CA ASP A 120 -30.11 -14.64 10.42
C ASP A 120 -30.55 -13.21 10.06
N PRO A 121 -31.85 -12.89 10.12
CA PRO A 121 -32.33 -11.59 9.67
C PRO A 121 -32.04 -10.44 10.63
N THR A 122 -31.54 -10.74 11.84
CA THR A 122 -31.25 -9.79 12.92
C THR A 122 -29.76 -9.49 13.09
N LEU A 123 -28.88 -10.39 12.66
CA LEU A 123 -27.43 -10.18 12.67
C LEU A 123 -26.98 -9.27 11.51
N ASP A 124 -25.83 -8.62 11.73
CA ASP A 124 -25.16 -7.82 10.71
C ASP A 124 -24.77 -8.69 9.51
N LEU A 125 -25.07 -8.21 8.31
CA LEU A 125 -24.88 -8.95 7.06
C LEU A 125 -23.41 -9.09 6.66
N TRP A 126 -22.55 -8.15 7.06
CA TRP A 126 -21.10 -8.23 6.83
C TRP A 126 -20.49 -9.35 7.67
N ASP A 127 -20.91 -9.48 8.94
CA ASP A 127 -20.54 -10.62 9.81
C ASP A 127 -21.08 -11.97 9.30
N GLN A 128 -22.07 -11.95 8.40
CA GLN A 128 -22.62 -13.14 7.74
C GLN A 128 -22.04 -13.43 6.35
N GLY A 129 -21.13 -12.59 5.85
CA GLY A 129 -20.42 -12.81 4.58
C GLY A 129 -20.89 -11.95 3.40
N ALA A 130 -21.77 -10.96 3.62
CA ALA A 130 -22.12 -9.99 2.59
C ALA A 130 -20.92 -9.09 2.23
N THR A 131 -20.89 -8.65 0.98
CA THR A 131 -19.91 -7.68 0.47
C THR A 131 -20.62 -6.50 -0.19
N SER A 132 -19.90 -5.41 -0.50
CA SER A 132 -20.47 -4.26 -1.22
C SER A 132 -21.00 -4.67 -2.60
N PHE A 133 -20.42 -5.71 -3.21
CA PHE A 133 -20.88 -6.34 -4.45
C PHE A 133 -22.17 -7.16 -4.24
N THR A 134 -22.27 -7.89 -3.13
CA THR A 134 -23.51 -8.59 -2.72
C THR A 134 -24.67 -7.60 -2.55
N LEU A 135 -24.43 -6.44 -1.92
CA LEU A 135 -25.45 -5.40 -1.75
C LEU A 135 -25.80 -4.69 -3.07
N ALA A 136 -24.83 -4.48 -3.97
CA ALA A 136 -25.11 -3.95 -5.30
C ALA A 136 -25.99 -4.91 -6.13
N ARG A 137 -25.67 -6.22 -6.11
CA ARG A 137 -26.51 -7.26 -6.74
C ARG A 137 -27.91 -7.32 -6.13
N LEU A 138 -28.04 -7.33 -4.80
CA LEU A 138 -29.34 -7.24 -4.12
C LEU A 138 -30.14 -6.00 -4.59
N SER A 139 -29.50 -4.83 -4.63
CA SER A 139 -30.14 -3.58 -5.04
C SER A 139 -30.60 -3.61 -6.50
N SER A 140 -29.89 -4.32 -7.37
CA SER A 140 -30.27 -4.52 -8.78
C SER A 140 -31.45 -5.49 -8.90
N GLU A 141 -31.41 -6.62 -8.20
CA GLU A 141 -32.44 -7.65 -8.24
C GLU A 141 -33.78 -7.17 -7.62
N LEU A 142 -33.74 -6.48 -6.48
CA LEU A 142 -34.92 -5.82 -5.91
C LEU A 142 -35.50 -4.74 -6.84
N ARG A 143 -34.65 -4.00 -7.56
CA ARG A 143 -35.08 -3.01 -8.57
C ARG A 143 -35.72 -3.70 -9.77
N ALA A 144 -35.20 -4.83 -10.22
CA ALA A 144 -35.75 -5.61 -11.33
C ALA A 144 -37.13 -6.19 -10.99
N ARG A 145 -37.31 -6.69 -9.77
CA ARG A 145 -38.58 -7.30 -9.30
C ARG A 145 -39.66 -6.28 -8.95
N HIS A 146 -39.31 -5.26 -8.17
CA HIS A 146 -40.29 -4.30 -7.63
C HIS A 146 -40.41 -3.01 -8.45
N GLY A 147 -39.59 -2.83 -9.50
CA GLY A 147 -39.57 -1.64 -10.36
C GLY A 147 -39.13 -0.35 -9.65
N ARG A 148 -38.69 -0.42 -8.39
CA ARG A 148 -38.42 0.73 -7.51
C ARG A 148 -36.93 0.93 -7.26
N ARG A 149 -36.51 2.18 -7.15
CA ARG A 149 -35.15 2.60 -6.76
C ARG A 149 -34.91 2.25 -5.28
N VAL A 150 -34.13 1.19 -5.03
CA VAL A 150 -33.55 0.93 -3.70
C VAL A 150 -32.35 1.87 -3.52
N PRO A 151 -32.36 2.82 -2.57
CA PRO A 151 -31.18 3.63 -2.30
C PRO A 151 -30.19 2.85 -1.44
N VAL A 152 -28.91 2.84 -1.82
CA VAL A 152 -27.85 2.10 -1.08
C VAL A 152 -27.75 2.56 0.39
N SER A 153 -28.11 3.80 0.70
CA SER A 153 -28.21 4.29 2.09
C SER A 153 -29.28 3.55 2.93
N ALA A 154 -30.37 3.05 2.34
CA ALA A 154 -31.34 2.20 3.05
C ALA A 154 -30.78 0.80 3.33
N LEU A 155 -29.84 0.32 2.50
CA LEU A 155 -29.13 -0.95 2.69
C LEU A 155 -27.99 -0.82 3.72
N LEU A 156 -27.43 0.37 3.89
CA LEU A 156 -26.32 0.63 4.81
C LEU A 156 -26.73 1.24 6.17
N ALA A 157 -27.94 1.81 6.31
CA ALA A 157 -28.39 2.45 7.54
C ALA A 157 -28.64 1.46 8.69
N GLU A 158 -29.22 0.30 8.37
CA GLU A 158 -29.31 -0.85 9.26
C GLU A 158 -28.94 -2.10 8.44
N PRO A 159 -27.68 -2.56 8.48
CA PRO A 159 -27.17 -3.63 7.61
C PRO A 159 -27.59 -5.04 8.08
N THR A 160 -28.87 -5.21 8.39
CA THR A 160 -29.51 -6.49 8.75
C THR A 160 -30.70 -6.71 7.82
N VAL A 161 -31.08 -7.95 7.52
CA VAL A 161 -32.21 -8.24 6.61
C VAL A 161 -33.49 -7.54 7.10
N ALA A 162 -33.77 -7.63 8.40
CA ALA A 162 -34.92 -6.99 9.03
C ALA A 162 -34.83 -5.46 9.06
N GLY A 163 -33.62 -4.89 9.15
CA GLY A 163 -33.34 -3.46 9.05
C GLY A 163 -33.63 -2.90 7.66
N MET A 164 -33.05 -3.53 6.64
CA MET A 164 -33.30 -3.24 5.22
C MET A 164 -34.79 -3.32 4.89
N ALA A 165 -35.45 -4.42 5.29
CA ALA A 165 -36.85 -4.65 5.01
C ALA A 165 -37.77 -3.62 5.70
N ARG A 166 -37.51 -3.27 6.97
CA ARG A 166 -38.21 -2.16 7.65
C ARG A 166 -38.01 -0.82 6.94
N HIS A 167 -36.78 -0.49 6.54
CA HIS A 167 -36.48 0.78 5.89
C HIS A 167 -37.15 0.91 4.52
N LEU A 168 -37.23 -0.18 3.76
CA LEU A 168 -37.86 -0.20 2.43
C LEU A 168 -39.39 -0.25 2.49
N ALA A 169 -39.97 -1.04 3.41
CA ALA A 169 -41.41 -1.10 3.62
C ALA A 169 -41.98 0.19 4.25
N GLY A 170 -41.23 0.83 5.16
CA GLY A 170 -41.64 2.04 5.90
C GLY A 170 -41.71 3.35 5.09
N GLY A 171 -41.62 3.29 3.77
CA GLY A 171 -41.53 4.46 2.88
C GLY A 171 -42.83 5.26 2.68
N GLY A 172 -43.45 5.74 3.76
CA GLY A 172 -44.64 6.60 3.67
C GLY A 172 -45.29 7.03 4.99
N GLY A 173 -44.75 8.05 5.66
CA GLY A 173 -45.42 8.74 6.78
C GLY A 173 -44.47 9.32 7.83
N ASP A 174 -44.77 10.53 8.29
CA ASP A 174 -44.27 11.27 9.47
C ASP A 174 -42.87 10.95 10.06
N ARG A 175 -41.99 11.97 9.97
CA ARG A 175 -40.83 12.10 10.86
C ARG A 175 -41.32 12.36 12.28
N PRO A 176 -40.80 11.68 13.31
CA PRO A 176 -40.91 12.16 14.68
C PRO A 176 -40.32 13.57 14.79
N GLU A 177 -41.07 14.50 15.38
CA GLU A 177 -40.65 15.89 15.55
C GLU A 177 -39.47 15.97 16.53
N ALA A 178 -38.49 16.84 16.23
CA ALA A 178 -37.26 16.92 17.00
C ALA A 178 -37.50 17.55 18.37
N ALA A 179 -37.17 16.84 19.45
CA ALA A 179 -37.17 17.39 20.80
C ALA A 179 -36.20 18.59 20.89
N PRO A 180 -36.58 19.69 21.57
CA PRO A 180 -35.79 20.92 21.58
C PRO A 180 -34.44 20.75 22.30
N PRO A 181 -33.37 21.43 21.86
CA PRO A 181 -32.04 21.28 22.42
C PRO A 181 -31.95 21.87 23.84
N GLY A 182 -31.33 21.13 24.74
CA GLY A 182 -30.82 21.66 26.01
C GLY A 182 -29.72 22.72 25.79
N PRO A 183 -29.51 23.65 26.73
CA PRO A 183 -28.61 24.78 26.53
C PRO A 183 -27.14 24.34 26.39
N ALA A 184 -26.47 24.87 25.37
CA ALA A 184 -25.07 24.56 25.10
C ALA A 184 -24.12 25.32 26.04
N LEU A 185 -23.11 24.62 26.58
CA LEU A 185 -21.87 25.23 27.04
C LEU A 185 -20.89 25.24 25.86
N ARG A 186 -20.63 26.43 25.30
CA ARG A 186 -19.52 26.69 24.38
C ARG A 186 -18.28 27.08 25.18
N GLU A 187 -17.09 26.65 24.75
CA GLU A 187 -15.81 27.35 24.95
C GLU A 187 -14.74 26.78 23.95
N PRO A 188 -13.53 27.37 23.76
CA PRO A 188 -13.20 27.84 22.41
C PRO A 188 -11.80 27.50 21.82
N VAL A 189 -11.79 27.03 20.55
CA VAL A 189 -10.91 27.44 19.41
C VAL A 189 -9.36 27.26 19.50
N VAL A 190 -8.68 27.33 18.34
CA VAL A 190 -7.23 27.53 18.03
C VAL A 190 -6.22 26.34 18.23
N PRO A 191 -5.06 26.27 17.50
CA PRO A 191 -4.66 25.00 16.85
C PRO A 191 -3.15 24.57 16.81
N GLY A 192 -2.91 23.25 16.79
CA GLY A 192 -1.68 22.58 16.25
C GLY A 192 -0.35 22.86 16.99
N PRO A 193 0.83 22.57 16.38
CA PRO A 193 1.08 21.79 15.15
C PRO A 193 2.33 20.85 15.15
N ALA A 194 2.38 19.94 14.16
CA ALA A 194 3.57 19.45 13.42
C ALA A 194 4.70 18.60 14.09
N LEU A 195 5.37 17.84 13.22
CA LEU A 195 6.20 16.59 13.28
C LEU A 195 7.65 16.78 13.88
N PRO A 196 8.66 15.83 13.90
CA PRO A 196 8.87 14.64 13.02
C PRO A 196 9.65 13.36 13.51
N GLU A 197 9.53 12.29 12.69
CA GLU A 197 10.55 11.49 11.93
C GLU A 197 12.09 11.80 12.01
N PRO A 198 13.03 10.95 11.46
CA PRO A 198 13.06 9.48 11.22
C PRO A 198 14.51 8.81 11.34
N GLU A 199 14.95 8.08 10.30
CA GLU A 199 16.25 7.43 9.94
C GLU A 199 16.62 6.04 10.55
N LEU A 200 16.92 4.91 9.85
CA LEU A 200 17.46 4.50 8.51
C LEU A 200 19.00 4.17 8.48
N PRO A 201 19.60 3.45 7.49
CA PRO A 201 19.22 2.13 6.90
C PRO A 201 20.41 1.19 6.45
N ALA A 202 20.08 0.07 5.74
CA ALA A 202 20.84 -0.56 4.61
C ALA A 202 22.16 -1.37 4.87
N PRO A 203 22.98 -1.79 3.84
CA PRO A 203 22.79 -2.76 2.70
C PRO A 203 23.87 -3.91 2.68
N VAL A 204 24.20 -4.77 1.67
CA VAL A 204 23.93 -4.96 0.19
C VAL A 204 23.96 -6.48 -0.26
N THR A 205 24.29 -6.80 -1.53
CA THR A 205 24.32 -8.04 -2.37
C THR A 205 25.76 -8.60 -2.65
N GLU A 206 26.08 -9.56 -3.56
CA GLU A 206 25.60 -10.95 -3.90
C GLU A 206 26.74 -11.76 -4.63
N GLY A 207 26.52 -13.06 -4.91
CA GLY A 207 27.40 -13.97 -5.68
C GLY A 207 26.67 -15.23 -6.20
N GLU A 208 27.26 -15.95 -7.16
CA GLU A 208 26.63 -17.04 -7.97
C GLU A 208 25.93 -18.14 -7.14
N ARG A 209 24.87 -18.78 -7.67
CA ARG A 209 24.06 -19.77 -6.92
C ARG A 209 23.92 -21.15 -7.60
N PRO A 210 24.57 -22.20 -7.04
CA PRO A 210 24.42 -23.58 -7.50
C PRO A 210 23.10 -24.23 -7.11
N ALA A 211 22.86 -25.42 -7.65
CA ALA A 211 21.67 -26.25 -7.48
C ALA A 211 21.12 -26.24 -6.03
N GLN A 212 19.89 -25.78 -5.87
CA GLN A 212 19.19 -25.77 -4.58
C GLN A 212 18.55 -27.13 -4.33
N GLU A 213 18.87 -27.75 -3.20
CA GLU A 213 18.08 -28.86 -2.67
C GLU A 213 16.61 -28.41 -2.47
N PRO A 214 15.63 -29.33 -2.61
CA PRO A 214 14.22 -28.99 -2.46
C PRO A 214 13.92 -28.38 -1.07
N PRO A 215 12.97 -27.44 -0.97
CA PRO A 215 12.69 -26.70 0.25
C PRO A 215 11.97 -27.56 1.30
N ARG A 216 12.74 -28.44 1.96
CA ARG A 216 12.33 -29.10 3.20
C ARG A 216 12.02 -28.00 4.22
N ALA A 217 10.81 -28.02 4.80
CA ALA A 217 10.44 -27.14 5.91
C ALA A 217 11.22 -27.51 7.20
N PRO A 218 11.30 -26.62 8.20
CA PRO A 218 11.66 -27.03 9.55
C PRO A 218 10.62 -28.04 10.09
N ASP A 219 11.10 -29.14 10.64
CA ASP A 219 10.26 -30.03 11.46
C ASP A 219 9.69 -29.22 12.66
N SER A 220 8.56 -29.66 13.22
CA SER A 220 7.99 -29.02 14.41
C SER A 220 8.96 -29.06 15.60
N VAL A 221 9.05 -27.96 16.34
CA VAL A 221 10.04 -27.76 17.41
C VAL A 221 9.33 -27.74 18.75
N GLU A 222 9.58 -28.72 19.62
CA GLU A 222 9.11 -28.60 21.00
C GLU A 222 9.95 -27.55 21.74
N PHE A 223 9.36 -26.40 22.06
CA PHE A 223 10.10 -25.25 22.63
C PHE A 223 10.73 -25.53 24.01
N PHE A 224 10.33 -26.58 24.71
CA PHE A 224 10.91 -26.95 26.00
C PHE A 224 11.99 -28.04 25.90
N SER A 225 11.97 -28.88 24.86
CA SER A 225 13.08 -29.80 24.55
C SER A 225 14.38 -29.00 24.29
N PRO A 226 15.47 -29.25 25.04
CA PRO A 226 16.78 -28.64 24.74
C PRO A 226 17.34 -29.14 23.40
N GLU A 227 17.05 -30.40 23.05
CA GLU A 227 17.54 -31.09 21.88
C GLU A 227 16.86 -30.60 20.60
N ASP A 228 15.54 -30.43 20.59
CA ASP A 228 14.83 -29.84 19.44
C ASP A 228 15.24 -28.39 19.20
N ARG A 229 15.42 -27.61 20.27
CA ARG A 229 15.95 -26.25 20.14
C ARG A 229 17.38 -26.24 19.63
N ALA A 230 18.22 -27.21 19.99
CA ALA A 230 19.55 -27.36 19.42
C ALA A 230 19.46 -27.71 17.92
N ARG A 231 18.71 -28.76 17.58
CA ARG A 231 18.43 -29.26 16.22
C ARG A 231 17.90 -28.18 15.28
N PHE A 232 16.90 -27.42 15.72
CA PHE A 232 16.35 -26.29 14.96
C PHE A 232 17.35 -25.13 14.81
N LYS A 233 18.10 -24.77 15.86
CA LYS A 233 19.13 -23.73 15.78
C LYS A 233 20.28 -24.14 14.84
N SER A 234 20.73 -25.39 14.88
CA SER A 234 21.74 -25.92 13.94
C SER A 234 21.22 -26.02 12.51
N GLY A 235 19.90 -26.20 12.32
CA GLY A 235 19.25 -26.09 11.00
C GLY A 235 19.27 -24.68 10.40
N ALA A 236 19.67 -23.67 11.19
CA ALA A 236 20.01 -22.31 10.77
C ALA A 236 18.96 -21.59 9.90
N TRP A 237 17.67 -21.92 10.08
CA TRP A 237 16.53 -21.47 9.26
C TRP A 237 16.32 -19.96 9.14
N HIS A 238 17.04 -19.16 9.94
CA HIS A 238 17.05 -17.69 9.89
C HIS A 238 18.09 -17.13 8.90
N LEU A 239 18.92 -17.98 8.28
CA LEU A 239 19.91 -17.62 7.28
C LEU A 239 19.47 -18.12 5.90
N ARG A 240 19.73 -17.33 4.85
CA ARG A 240 19.56 -17.77 3.46
C ARG A 240 20.47 -18.98 3.23
N ARG A 241 19.90 -20.13 2.89
CA ARG A 241 20.66 -21.34 2.60
C ARG A 241 21.61 -21.09 1.42
N ARG A 242 22.78 -21.73 1.49
CA ARG A 242 23.73 -21.83 0.39
C ARG A 242 23.86 -23.27 -0.05
N SER A 243 24.08 -23.49 -1.34
CA SER A 243 24.61 -24.76 -1.87
C SER A 243 26.15 -24.79 -1.74
N ALA A 244 26.77 -25.95 -1.98
CA ALA A 244 28.18 -26.17 -1.64
C ALA A 244 29.17 -25.33 -2.48
N GLU A 245 28.81 -25.07 -3.73
CA GLU A 245 29.62 -24.39 -4.76
C GLU A 245 29.34 -22.87 -4.82
N GLU A 246 28.52 -22.35 -3.88
CA GLU A 246 28.09 -20.94 -3.82
C GLU A 246 29.27 -20.04 -3.42
N PRO A 247 29.77 -19.11 -4.28
CA PRO A 247 31.01 -18.39 -4.04
C PRO A 247 30.88 -17.38 -2.89
N LEU A 248 31.21 -17.83 -1.69
CA LEU A 248 31.29 -16.98 -0.52
C LEU A 248 32.52 -16.08 -0.59
N LEU A 249 32.29 -14.81 -0.93
CA LEU A 249 33.23 -13.74 -0.59
C LEU A 249 33.34 -13.65 0.94
N ALA A 250 34.32 -14.33 1.50
CA ALA A 250 34.60 -14.26 2.93
C ALA A 250 35.04 -12.83 3.29
N LEU A 251 34.17 -12.09 3.97
CA LEU A 251 34.42 -10.73 4.46
C LEU A 251 35.41 -10.75 5.64
N GLY A 252 36.65 -11.14 5.33
CA GLY A 252 37.78 -11.10 6.24
C GLY A 252 38.21 -9.67 6.52
N GLY A 253 38.50 -9.39 7.78
CA GLY A 253 39.02 -8.11 8.24
C GLY A 253 39.38 -8.21 9.71
N PRO A 254 40.01 -7.17 10.29
CA PRO A 254 40.09 -7.07 11.74
C PRO A 254 38.66 -7.07 12.29
N ARG A 255 38.34 -8.00 13.19
CA ARG A 255 37.08 -7.92 13.95
C ARG A 255 37.01 -6.53 14.55
N GLN A 256 35.94 -5.76 14.26
CA GLN A 256 35.65 -4.55 15.02
C GLN A 256 35.75 -4.93 16.50
N PRO A 257 36.62 -4.27 17.29
CA PRO A 257 36.89 -4.74 18.63
C PRO A 257 35.57 -4.67 19.41
N ALA A 258 35.24 -5.77 20.09
CA ALA A 258 33.90 -5.96 20.64
C ALA A 258 33.52 -4.89 21.67
N ASP A 259 34.52 -4.24 22.27
CA ASP A 259 34.37 -3.10 23.18
C ASP A 259 33.59 -1.93 22.58
N ARG A 260 33.67 -1.70 21.26
CA ARG A 260 32.85 -0.70 20.56
C ARG A 260 31.33 -0.96 20.66
N TYR A 261 30.94 -2.22 20.86
CA TYR A 261 29.54 -2.63 21.04
C TYR A 261 29.19 -2.93 22.50
N LEU A 262 30.18 -3.11 23.38
CA LEU A 262 29.97 -3.27 24.82
C LEU A 262 29.28 -2.04 25.42
N GLU A 263 29.57 -0.84 24.93
CA GLU A 263 28.93 0.43 25.35
C GLU A 263 27.40 0.45 25.17
N ARG A 264 26.80 -0.54 24.48
CA ARG A 264 25.34 -0.75 24.42
C ARG A 264 24.94 -2.21 24.74
N ALA A 265 25.75 -2.93 25.51
CA ALA A 265 25.43 -4.29 25.93
C ALA A 265 24.23 -4.33 26.88
N THR A 266 23.52 -5.46 26.89
CA THR A 266 22.44 -5.75 27.85
C THR A 266 23.02 -6.51 29.05
N HIS A 267 22.92 -5.92 30.24
CA HIS A 267 23.50 -6.43 31.47
C HIS A 267 22.45 -7.22 32.27
N ARG A 268 22.46 -8.55 32.12
CA ARG A 268 21.57 -9.47 32.88
C ARG A 268 22.08 -9.81 34.28
N ASP A 269 23.30 -9.40 34.61
CA ASP A 269 23.92 -9.52 35.92
C ASP A 269 24.34 -8.12 36.42
N PHE A 270 24.05 -7.83 37.68
CA PHE A 270 24.39 -6.59 38.36
C PHE A 270 25.29 -6.89 39.58
N ALA A 271 26.03 -5.88 40.06
CA ALA A 271 26.79 -6.00 41.30
C ALA A 271 25.86 -6.20 42.51
N ALA A 272 26.38 -6.78 43.59
CA ALA A 272 25.68 -6.83 44.87
C ALA A 272 25.85 -5.52 45.65
N GLY A 273 24.84 -5.15 46.44
CA GLY A 273 24.80 -3.89 47.19
C GLY A 273 23.95 -2.81 46.52
N PRO A 274 23.72 -1.67 47.20
CA PRO A 274 22.92 -0.58 46.66
C PRO A 274 23.64 0.12 45.50
N LEU A 275 22.86 0.73 44.60
CA LEU A 275 23.37 1.66 43.61
C LEU A 275 23.68 3.01 44.26
N ALA A 276 24.90 3.51 44.03
CA ALA A 276 25.33 4.81 44.54
C ALA A 276 24.43 5.96 44.05
N HIS A 277 24.09 6.90 44.94
CA HIS A 277 23.13 7.98 44.63
C HIS A 277 23.52 8.79 43.39
N ASP A 278 24.79 9.17 43.31
CA ASP A 278 25.39 9.94 42.23
C ASP A 278 25.43 9.17 40.89
N ALA A 279 25.50 7.83 40.91
CA ALA A 279 25.36 7.01 39.71
C ALA A 279 23.92 7.00 39.18
N PHE A 280 22.93 6.95 40.08
CA PHE A 280 21.51 7.05 39.75
C PHE A 280 21.13 8.45 39.23
N LEU A 281 21.69 9.52 39.81
CA LEU A 281 21.53 10.89 39.30
C LEU A 281 22.16 11.04 37.91
N ARG A 282 23.37 10.54 37.66
CA ARG A 282 23.98 10.57 36.30
C ARG A 282 23.17 9.77 35.28
N PHE A 283 22.57 8.65 35.68
CA PHE A 283 21.67 7.88 34.82
C PHE A 283 20.45 8.71 34.40
N LEU A 284 19.75 9.33 35.37
CA LEU A 284 18.60 10.19 35.08
C LEU A 284 18.98 11.44 34.28
N ALA A 285 20.17 12.02 34.52
CA ALA A 285 20.65 13.23 33.85
C ALA A 285 20.69 13.14 32.32
N ALA A 286 20.75 11.93 31.74
CA ALA A 286 20.59 11.72 30.31
C ALA A 286 19.23 12.21 29.76
N LEU A 287 18.17 12.16 30.57
CA LEU A 287 16.81 12.58 30.21
C LEU A 287 16.52 14.06 30.51
N ARG A 288 17.53 14.84 30.93
CA ARG A 288 17.39 16.26 31.28
C ARG A 288 17.28 17.15 30.02
N PRO A 289 16.45 18.21 30.02
CA PRO A 289 16.53 19.25 28.99
C PRO A 289 17.87 20.02 29.05
N GLY A 290 18.27 20.56 27.89
CA GLY A 290 19.42 21.44 27.72
C GLY A 290 19.16 22.89 28.19
N PRO A 291 20.19 23.76 28.15
CA PRO A 291 20.06 25.18 28.47
C PRO A 291 19.12 25.91 27.49
N ALA A 292 18.36 26.87 28.00
CA ALA A 292 17.19 27.41 27.30
C ALA A 292 17.45 28.43 26.18
N ASP A 293 18.67 28.96 26.06
CA ASP A 293 18.96 30.11 25.17
C ASP A 293 18.83 29.82 23.66
N GLU A 294 18.83 28.54 23.26
CA GLU A 294 18.53 28.09 21.88
C GLU A 294 17.26 27.22 21.81
N GLY A 295 16.48 27.14 22.91
CA GLY A 295 15.35 26.22 23.08
C GLY A 295 15.71 24.99 23.91
N ALA A 296 14.74 24.48 24.68
CA ALA A 296 14.93 23.39 25.65
C ALA A 296 14.98 21.99 24.99
N HIS A 297 15.98 21.76 24.14
CA HIS A 297 16.21 20.48 23.47
C HIS A 297 16.77 19.42 24.42
N ARG A 298 16.32 18.16 24.26
CA ARG A 298 16.86 17.00 24.99
C ARG A 298 17.93 16.27 24.18
N LEU A 299 18.63 15.32 24.81
CA LEU A 299 19.56 14.40 24.14
C LEU A 299 18.87 13.30 23.30
N TYR A 300 17.54 13.33 23.21
CA TYR A 300 16.73 12.46 22.35
C TYR A 300 15.68 13.31 21.61
N ALA A 301 15.38 12.92 20.37
CA ALA A 301 14.37 13.58 19.55
C ALA A 301 12.94 13.17 19.97
N SER A 302 11.99 14.08 19.76
CA SER A 302 10.55 13.83 19.93
C SER A 302 9.80 14.59 18.84
N ALA A 303 8.80 13.95 18.22
CA ALA A 303 8.03 14.58 17.17
C ALA A 303 7.28 15.81 17.71
N GLY A 304 7.47 16.97 17.11
CA GLY A 304 6.88 18.25 17.54
C GLY A 304 7.48 18.83 18.83
N ASN A 305 8.55 18.22 19.34
CA ASN A 305 9.10 18.50 20.68
C ASN A 305 8.06 18.27 21.80
N THR A 306 7.07 17.37 21.59
CA THR A 306 6.03 17.07 22.58
C THR A 306 6.56 16.34 23.81
N TYR A 307 7.65 15.58 23.64
CA TYR A 307 8.25 14.67 24.62
C TYR A 307 7.21 13.73 25.25
N ALA A 308 6.42 13.08 24.38
CA ALA A 308 5.22 12.34 24.74
C ALA A 308 5.53 10.91 25.27
N VAL A 309 6.80 10.52 25.38
CA VAL A 309 7.21 9.32 26.09
C VAL A 309 7.54 9.66 27.55
N GLN A 310 6.58 9.37 28.43
CA GLN A 310 6.72 9.51 29.87
C GLN A 310 7.64 8.43 30.44
N THR A 311 8.50 8.81 31.39
CA THR A 311 9.41 7.89 32.10
C THR A 311 8.91 7.64 33.52
N TYR A 312 8.63 6.38 33.82
CA TYR A 312 8.27 5.92 35.16
C TYR A 312 9.35 4.98 35.71
N LEU A 313 9.51 4.95 37.02
CA LEU A 313 10.50 4.10 37.70
C LEU A 313 9.86 3.31 38.85
N HIS A 314 10.35 2.10 39.07
CA HIS A 314 10.15 1.33 40.31
C HIS A 314 11.49 1.21 41.01
N VAL A 315 11.70 1.93 42.10
CA VAL A 315 12.92 1.82 42.93
C VAL A 315 12.63 0.83 44.05
N LYS A 316 13.49 -0.16 44.27
CA LYS A 316 13.29 -1.10 45.38
C LYS A 316 13.72 -0.49 46.73
N PRO A 317 13.14 -0.95 47.85
CA PRO A 317 13.63 -0.63 49.19
C PRO A 317 15.15 -0.84 49.32
N ASP A 318 15.83 0.16 49.88
CA ASP A 318 17.26 0.18 50.20
C ASP A 318 18.24 -0.14 49.05
N ALA A 319 17.76 -0.15 47.79
CA ALA A 319 18.55 -0.58 46.64
C ALA A 319 19.21 0.57 45.86
N VAL A 320 18.82 1.82 46.13
CA VAL A 320 19.48 3.03 45.62
C VAL A 320 19.73 3.96 46.81
N GLU A 321 20.97 4.39 47.01
CA GLU A 321 21.33 5.24 48.15
C GLU A 321 20.52 6.55 48.14
N GLY A 322 19.98 6.96 49.29
CA GLY A 322 19.25 8.23 49.44
C GLY A 322 17.92 8.33 48.68
N VAL A 323 17.47 7.29 47.97
CA VAL A 323 16.19 7.26 47.26
C VAL A 323 15.31 6.18 47.89
N PRO A 324 14.16 6.55 48.51
CA PRO A 324 13.25 5.57 49.09
C PRO A 324 12.73 4.56 48.06
N GLY A 325 12.39 3.35 48.52
CA GLY A 325 11.66 2.38 47.69
C GLY A 325 10.25 2.88 47.35
N GLY A 326 9.76 2.57 46.15
CA GLY A 326 8.42 2.92 45.69
C GLY A 326 8.32 3.12 44.18
N LEU A 327 7.15 3.57 43.72
CA LEU A 327 6.92 3.93 42.32
C LEU A 327 7.03 5.44 42.12
N TYR A 328 7.66 5.85 41.02
CA TYR A 328 7.99 7.23 40.71
C TYR A 328 7.63 7.59 39.27
N TYR A 329 7.23 8.84 39.06
CA TYR A 329 7.21 9.50 37.75
C TYR A 329 8.42 10.44 37.67
N HIS A 330 9.19 10.38 36.57
CA HIS A 330 10.23 11.37 36.30
C HIS A 330 9.58 12.63 35.74
N ARG A 331 9.64 13.72 36.49
CA ARG A 331 9.17 15.03 36.05
C ARG A 331 10.16 15.61 35.05
N PRO A 332 9.79 15.68 33.76
CA PRO A 332 10.75 15.94 32.67
C PRO A 332 11.07 17.43 32.53
N ASP A 333 10.29 18.28 33.22
CA ASP A 333 10.36 19.74 33.31
C ASP A 333 11.27 20.19 34.47
N GLU A 334 11.00 19.71 35.69
CA GLU A 334 11.73 20.02 36.91
C GLU A 334 13.01 19.17 37.07
N HIS A 335 13.16 18.13 36.25
CA HIS A 335 14.17 17.08 36.39
C HIS A 335 14.14 16.38 37.76
N ALA A 336 12.94 16.19 38.31
CA ALA A 336 12.69 15.64 39.64
C ALA A 336 12.05 14.24 39.59
N LEU A 337 12.03 13.52 40.71
CA LEU A 337 11.25 12.30 40.87
C LEU A 337 10.03 12.56 41.77
N GLN A 338 8.83 12.45 41.19
CA GLN A 338 7.57 12.51 41.91
C GLN A 338 7.18 11.09 42.36
N ARG A 339 7.19 10.84 43.68
CA ARG A 339 6.71 9.57 44.24
C ARG A 339 5.19 9.44 44.05
N LEU A 340 4.75 8.31 43.52
CA LEU A 340 3.35 8.02 43.21
C LEU A 340 2.68 7.21 44.33
N THR A 341 3.42 6.24 44.89
CA THR A 341 3.01 5.46 46.05
C THR A 341 4.20 5.10 46.93
N ASP A 342 3.92 4.90 48.21
CA ASP A 342 4.86 4.50 49.25
C ASP A 342 4.94 2.97 49.40
N GLU A 343 4.08 2.23 48.71
CA GLU A 343 4.07 0.77 48.66
C GLU A 343 5.32 0.20 47.99
N PRO A 344 5.75 -1.04 48.33
CA PRO A 344 7.01 -1.64 47.87
C PRO A 344 7.06 -2.03 46.38
N GLY A 345 6.14 -1.51 45.56
CA GLY A 345 6.14 -1.67 44.11
C GLY A 345 5.80 -3.08 43.62
N PHE A 346 6.49 -3.53 42.57
CA PHE A 346 6.14 -4.74 41.84
C PHE A 346 6.79 -6.01 42.40
N ASP A 347 5.99 -7.07 42.52
CA ASP A 347 6.49 -8.41 42.78
C ASP A 347 7.09 -9.04 41.52
N ARG A 348 8.04 -9.97 41.69
CA ARG A 348 8.77 -10.66 40.61
C ARG A 348 7.87 -11.35 39.57
N THR A 349 6.60 -11.63 39.86
CA THR A 349 5.66 -12.28 38.93
C THR A 349 5.15 -11.37 37.83
N VAL A 350 5.31 -10.03 37.94
CA VAL A 350 5.13 -9.10 36.82
C VAL A 350 6.05 -9.48 35.64
N HIS A 351 7.25 -9.97 35.92
CA HIS A 351 8.18 -10.49 34.91
C HIS A 351 7.91 -11.95 34.57
N PHE A 352 8.15 -12.32 33.32
CA PHE A 352 8.21 -13.73 32.90
C PHE A 352 9.40 -14.45 33.58
N SER A 353 9.27 -15.76 33.78
CA SER A 353 10.20 -16.60 34.56
C SER A 353 11.69 -16.37 34.27
N TYR A 354 12.06 -16.21 32.99
CA TYR A 354 13.43 -16.01 32.51
C TYR A 354 14.00 -14.59 32.77
N ASN A 355 13.18 -13.61 33.12
CA ASN A 355 13.61 -12.28 33.55
C ASN A 355 13.60 -12.14 35.09
N ARG A 356 12.89 -12.98 35.83
CA ARG A 356 12.80 -12.88 37.31
C ARG A 356 14.16 -12.86 38.02
N PRO A 357 15.17 -13.70 37.66
CA PRO A 357 16.49 -13.64 38.30
C PRO A 357 17.29 -12.36 37.97
N VAL A 358 16.96 -11.69 36.86
CA VAL A 358 17.51 -10.37 36.53
C VAL A 358 16.80 -9.30 37.35
N PHE A 359 15.47 -9.37 37.43
CA PHE A 359 14.66 -8.49 38.27
C PHE A 359 15.12 -8.58 39.73
N ASP A 360 15.29 -9.77 40.29
CA ASP A 360 15.69 -9.99 41.69
C ASP A 360 16.92 -9.16 42.08
N ARG A 361 17.89 -9.07 41.16
CA ARG A 361 19.19 -8.41 41.33
C ARG A 361 19.23 -6.97 40.82
N ALA A 362 18.20 -6.51 40.12
CA ALA A 362 18.05 -5.11 39.74
C ALA A 362 17.81 -4.24 40.98
N ALA A 363 18.38 -3.04 41.00
CA ALA A 363 18.12 -2.03 42.01
C ALA A 363 16.82 -1.26 41.74
N PHE A 364 16.53 -1.01 40.46
CA PHE A 364 15.31 -0.34 40.03
C PHE A 364 14.87 -0.83 38.64
N GLU A 365 13.66 -0.44 38.23
CA GLU A 365 13.13 -0.62 36.89
C GLU A 365 12.79 0.73 36.26
N VAL A 366 12.76 0.77 34.93
CA VAL A 366 12.31 1.92 34.13
C VAL A 366 11.25 1.47 33.14
N TYR A 367 10.17 2.23 33.01
CA TYR A 367 9.13 2.03 32.01
C TYR A 367 9.00 3.29 31.16
N LEU A 368 9.12 3.12 29.84
CA LEU A 368 8.85 4.15 28.85
C LEU A 368 7.41 3.95 28.36
N VAL A 369 6.57 4.94 28.59
CA VAL A 369 5.11 4.86 28.49
C VAL A 369 4.60 5.97 27.59
N SER A 370 3.63 5.67 26.72
CA SER A 370 3.00 6.72 25.89
C SER A 370 2.10 7.65 26.71
N GLU A 371 2.20 8.95 26.46
CA GLU A 371 1.14 9.92 26.72
C GLU A 371 0.47 10.31 25.39
N PRO A 372 -0.53 9.54 24.92
CA PRO A 372 -1.21 9.83 23.67
C PRO A 372 -1.79 11.26 23.63
N ARG A 373 -2.21 11.82 24.76
CA ARG A 373 -2.82 13.17 24.82
C ARG A 373 -1.84 14.29 24.43
N GLY A 374 -0.54 14.06 24.56
CA GLY A 374 0.49 15.01 24.16
C GLY A 374 0.79 15.02 22.66
N ILE A 375 0.29 14.03 21.90
CA ILE A 375 0.80 13.74 20.54
C ILE A 375 -0.29 13.35 19.52
N GLU A 376 -1.33 12.61 19.92
CA GLU A 376 -2.48 12.28 19.08
C GLU A 376 -3.21 13.52 18.52
N PRO A 377 -3.35 14.65 19.24
CA PRO A 377 -3.89 15.89 18.67
C PRO A 377 -3.06 16.48 17.52
N LEU A 378 -1.82 16.03 17.32
CA LEU A 378 -0.92 16.50 16.26
C LEU A 378 -0.82 15.51 15.08
N TYR A 379 -0.78 14.19 15.33
CA TYR A 379 -0.54 13.18 14.27
C TYR A 379 -1.59 12.07 14.16
N GLY A 380 -2.58 12.01 15.06
CA GLY A 380 -3.59 10.95 15.06
C GLY A 380 -2.96 9.55 15.15
N GLU A 381 -3.32 8.66 14.23
CA GLU A 381 -2.87 7.26 14.20
C GLU A 381 -1.34 7.10 14.07
N GLU A 382 -0.67 8.03 13.37
CA GLU A 382 0.79 8.01 13.17
C GLU A 382 1.56 8.21 14.49
N SER A 383 0.91 8.73 15.54
CA SER A 383 1.51 8.96 16.86
C SER A 383 2.14 7.71 17.46
N GLN A 384 1.59 6.51 17.19
CA GLN A 384 2.14 5.26 17.72
C GLN A 384 3.53 4.95 17.14
N LEU A 385 3.80 5.35 15.89
CA LEU A 385 5.12 5.23 15.28
C LEU A 385 6.11 6.20 15.92
N TYR A 386 5.72 7.47 16.08
CA TYR A 386 6.57 8.50 16.70
C TYR A 386 6.91 8.18 18.16
N LEU A 387 5.94 7.69 18.94
CA LEU A 387 6.15 7.21 20.31
C LEU A 387 7.12 6.03 20.37
N ALA A 388 7.02 5.08 19.43
CA ALA A 388 7.95 3.94 19.36
C ALA A 388 9.39 4.38 18.99
N VAL A 389 9.53 5.34 18.06
CA VAL A 389 10.82 5.92 17.66
C VAL A 389 11.45 6.72 18.81
N GLU A 390 10.68 7.58 19.49
CA GLU A 390 11.14 8.35 20.66
C GLU A 390 11.60 7.42 21.80
N ALA A 391 10.81 6.39 22.13
CA ALA A 391 11.19 5.39 23.13
C ALA A 391 12.44 4.59 22.72
N GLY A 392 12.62 4.34 21.42
CA GLY A 392 13.84 3.73 20.87
C GLY A 392 15.08 4.62 21.02
N TYR A 393 14.97 5.92 20.74
CA TYR A 393 16.05 6.89 20.95
C TYR A 393 16.39 7.04 22.44
N MET A 394 15.39 7.15 23.32
CA MET A 394 15.59 7.14 24.77
C MET A 394 16.28 5.86 25.25
N GLY A 395 15.85 4.69 24.74
CA GLY A 395 16.49 3.42 25.04
C GLY A 395 17.95 3.36 24.61
N GLN A 396 18.27 3.81 23.38
CA GLN A 396 19.64 3.90 22.89
C GLN A 396 20.51 4.86 23.72
N LEU A 397 19.95 5.99 24.15
CA LEU A 397 20.62 6.99 24.98
C LEU A 397 20.94 6.44 26.38
N LEU A 398 19.97 5.83 27.05
CA LEU A 398 20.14 5.22 28.37
C LEU A 398 21.11 4.02 28.30
N MET A 399 21.03 3.19 27.26
CA MET A 399 21.98 2.08 27.06
C MET A 399 23.39 2.57 26.70
N GLY A 400 23.54 3.69 25.99
CA GLY A 400 24.85 4.30 25.74
C GLY A 400 25.50 4.85 27.01
N GLY A 401 24.73 5.54 27.86
CA GLY A 401 25.20 6.16 29.10
C GLY A 401 25.49 5.21 30.26
N GLN A 402 25.48 3.89 30.05
CA GLN A 402 25.74 2.89 31.09
C GLN A 402 27.13 3.04 31.72
N ARG A 403 28.13 3.42 30.90
CA ARG A 403 29.53 3.58 31.33
C ARG A 403 29.74 4.83 32.19
N GLU A 404 29.14 5.94 31.79
CA GLU A 404 29.28 7.26 32.43
C GLU A 404 28.44 7.32 33.72
N SER A 405 27.25 6.72 33.74
CA SER A 405 26.46 6.57 34.96
C SER A 405 27.10 5.58 35.93
N GLY A 406 27.52 4.41 35.43
CA GLY A 406 27.86 3.22 36.22
C GLY A 406 26.68 2.26 36.41
N VAL A 407 25.54 2.53 35.77
CA VAL A 407 24.31 1.72 35.80
C VAL A 407 24.29 0.78 34.60
N GLY A 408 24.12 -0.52 34.84
CA GLY A 408 23.84 -1.51 33.81
C GLY A 408 22.33 -1.65 33.61
N LEU A 409 21.93 -1.97 32.37
CA LEU A 409 20.54 -2.13 31.96
C LEU A 409 20.32 -3.48 31.25
N CYS A 410 19.27 -4.20 31.64
CA CYS A 410 18.69 -5.27 30.86
C CYS A 410 17.36 -4.80 30.27
N ALA A 411 17.32 -4.60 28.95
CA ALA A 411 16.07 -4.37 28.22
C ALA A 411 15.09 -5.54 28.40
N VAL A 412 13.82 -5.22 28.64
CA VAL A 412 12.71 -6.17 28.80
C VAL A 412 11.57 -5.76 27.86
N GLY A 413 11.21 -6.66 26.93
CA GLY A 413 10.20 -6.40 25.90
C GLY A 413 8.80 -6.94 26.20
N ASN A 414 8.60 -7.71 27.28
CA ASN A 414 7.28 -8.22 27.66
C ASN A 414 7.21 -8.50 29.18
N LEU A 415 6.10 -8.09 29.80
CA LEU A 415 5.77 -8.24 31.22
C LEU A 415 4.25 -8.11 31.41
N ALA A 416 3.73 -8.41 32.60
CA ALA A 416 2.30 -8.35 32.92
C ALA A 416 1.80 -6.88 33.06
N PHE A 417 1.76 -6.14 31.95
CA PHE A 417 1.61 -4.69 31.95
C PHE A 417 0.32 -4.17 32.60
N ASP A 418 -0.78 -4.94 32.58
CA ASP A 418 -2.02 -4.55 33.27
C ASP A 418 -1.78 -4.24 34.76
N ARG A 419 -0.95 -5.05 35.45
CA ARG A 419 -0.58 -4.81 36.85
C ARG A 419 0.29 -3.56 37.03
N VAL A 420 1.11 -3.23 36.03
CA VAL A 420 2.00 -2.07 36.04
C VAL A 420 1.23 -0.78 35.79
N ARG A 421 0.30 -0.81 34.83
CA ARG A 421 -0.57 0.31 34.45
C ARG A 421 -1.36 0.84 35.64
N ASP A 422 -2.01 -0.07 36.38
CA ASP A 422 -2.92 0.30 37.46
C ASP A 422 -2.15 0.88 38.66
N ALA A 423 -0.99 0.31 39.02
CA ALA A 423 -0.15 0.80 40.12
C ALA A 423 0.59 2.11 39.81
N LEU A 424 0.99 2.32 38.55
CA LEU A 424 1.53 3.61 38.07
C LEU A 424 0.44 4.68 37.84
N ARG A 425 -0.85 4.32 38.04
CA ARG A 425 -2.04 5.18 37.84
C ARG A 425 -2.18 5.72 36.41
N LEU A 426 -1.74 4.94 35.42
CA LEU A 426 -1.82 5.31 34.01
C LEU A 426 -3.26 5.26 33.49
N HIS A 427 -3.62 6.14 32.56
CA HIS A 427 -4.94 6.11 31.93
C HIS A 427 -5.04 5.08 30.78
N PRO A 428 -6.23 4.59 30.41
CA PRO A 428 -6.37 3.46 29.46
C PRO A 428 -5.80 3.65 28.05
N GLY A 429 -5.49 4.89 27.63
CA GLY A 429 -4.81 5.15 26.36
C GLY A 429 -3.30 4.90 26.41
N GLN A 430 -2.70 4.86 27.61
CA GLN A 430 -1.26 4.73 27.79
C GLN A 430 -0.79 3.29 27.61
N ARG A 431 0.32 3.12 26.90
CA ARG A 431 0.89 1.81 26.54
C ARG A 431 2.36 1.75 26.91
N LEU A 432 2.81 0.57 27.32
CA LEU A 432 4.24 0.32 27.47
C LEU A 432 4.90 0.29 26.09
N LEU A 433 5.89 1.15 25.89
CA LEU A 433 6.71 1.21 24.67
C LEU A 433 8.01 0.43 24.88
N HIS A 434 8.64 0.60 26.04
CA HIS A 434 9.84 -0.15 26.41
C HIS A 434 10.01 -0.26 27.93
N SER A 435 10.84 -1.19 28.40
CA SER A 435 11.20 -1.27 29.83
C SER A 435 12.62 -1.78 30.05
N PHE A 436 13.22 -1.40 31.17
CA PHE A 436 14.55 -1.81 31.60
C PHE A 436 14.54 -2.28 33.05
N LEU A 437 15.27 -3.35 33.32
CA LEU A 437 15.76 -3.70 34.66
C LEU A 437 17.14 -3.08 34.82
N ALA A 438 17.38 -2.35 35.91
CA ALA A 438 18.59 -1.53 36.08
C ALA A 438 19.29 -1.80 37.42
N GLY A 439 20.62 -1.78 37.42
CA GLY A 439 21.42 -2.03 38.64
C GLY A 439 22.88 -1.60 38.49
N PRO A 440 23.68 -1.64 39.56
CA PRO A 440 25.09 -1.26 39.51
C PRO A 440 25.89 -2.19 38.56
N LEU A 441 26.74 -1.62 37.69
CA LEU A 441 27.61 -2.42 36.81
C LEU A 441 28.59 -3.25 37.64
N PRO A 442 28.71 -4.58 37.41
CA PRO A 442 29.72 -5.44 38.04
C PRO A 442 31.15 -4.89 37.89
N GLU A 443 32.03 -5.13 38.86
CA GLU A 443 33.42 -4.68 38.83
C GLU A 443 34.20 -5.27 37.64
N ASN A 444 33.93 -6.53 37.32
CA ASN A 444 34.45 -7.24 36.16
C ASN A 444 33.72 -6.91 34.84
N SER A 445 32.79 -5.94 34.84
CA SER A 445 32.15 -5.48 33.60
C SER A 445 33.21 -4.84 32.69
N PRO A 446 33.33 -5.25 31.41
CA PRO A 446 34.34 -4.72 30.51
C PRO A 446 34.14 -3.21 30.20
N LEU A 447 32.97 -2.65 30.52
CA LEU A 447 32.73 -1.19 30.51
C LEU A 447 33.61 -0.41 31.50
N ARG A 448 33.95 -1.01 32.65
CA ARG A 448 34.86 -0.43 33.65
C ARG A 448 36.33 -0.58 33.26
N ALA A 449 36.66 -1.50 32.35
CA ALA A 449 38.03 -1.97 32.12
C ALA A 449 38.87 -1.08 31.20
N ARG A 450 38.30 -0.04 30.57
CA ARG A 450 39.05 0.95 29.77
C ARG A 450 39.15 2.29 30.50
N PRO A 451 40.34 2.90 30.62
CA PRO A 451 40.44 4.32 30.98
C PRO A 451 39.70 5.19 29.95
N ALA A 452 39.34 6.41 30.36
CA ALA A 452 38.70 7.36 29.46
C ALA A 452 39.65 7.68 28.28
N PRO A 453 39.14 7.74 27.03
CA PRO A 453 39.95 8.21 25.91
C PRO A 453 40.27 9.70 26.14
N GLU A 454 41.56 10.04 26.08
CA GLU A 454 42.02 11.43 26.20
C GLU A 454 41.32 12.33 25.17
N SER A 455 41.05 13.58 25.55
CA SER A 455 40.37 14.55 24.69
C SER A 455 41.21 14.83 23.44
N ARG A 456 40.81 14.22 22.32
CA ARG A 456 41.37 14.53 21.00
C ARG A 456 40.95 15.92 20.56
N THR A 457 41.65 16.93 21.09
CA THR A 457 41.61 18.33 20.65
C THR A 457 41.99 18.38 19.16
N ARG A 458 40.98 18.36 18.30
CA ARG A 458 41.14 18.53 16.85
C ARG A 458 41.77 19.91 16.63
N PRO A 459 42.91 20.01 15.92
CA PRO A 459 43.61 21.29 15.77
C PRO A 459 42.72 22.31 15.06
N PRO A 460 42.82 23.60 15.40
CA PRO A 460 41.98 24.63 14.80
C PRO A 460 42.29 24.75 13.30
N ARG A 461 41.32 24.43 12.45
CA ARG A 461 41.38 24.84 11.04
C ARG A 461 41.27 26.36 10.99
N GLU A 462 42.29 27.01 10.45
CA GLU A 462 42.32 28.46 10.31
C GLU A 462 41.12 28.96 9.51
N ARG A 463 40.37 29.91 10.10
CA ARG A 463 39.27 30.59 9.42
C ARG A 463 39.82 31.55 8.37
N ARG A 464 40.07 31.05 7.15
CA ARG A 464 40.18 31.94 5.98
C ARG A 464 38.82 32.62 5.80
N ALA A 465 38.79 33.95 5.96
CA ALA A 465 37.54 34.71 5.99
C ALA A 465 36.88 34.80 4.61
N ALA A 466 35.98 33.86 4.31
CA ALA A 466 34.92 34.08 3.34
C ALA A 466 33.88 35.06 3.94
N ALA A 467 33.29 35.90 3.09
CA ALA A 467 32.28 36.87 3.52
C ALA A 467 31.04 36.16 4.10
N ARG A 468 30.38 36.81 5.07
CA ARG A 468 29.07 36.37 5.58
C ARG A 468 28.05 36.35 4.43
N PRO A 469 27.37 35.22 4.17
CA PRO A 469 26.00 35.26 3.67
C PRO A 469 25.13 36.02 4.68
N GLY A 470 24.06 36.65 4.21
CA GLY A 470 22.97 37.11 5.09
C GLY A 470 22.25 35.92 5.74
N PRO A 471 21.18 36.16 6.52
CA PRO A 471 20.28 35.08 6.93
C PRO A 471 19.74 34.39 5.67
N ALA A 472 20.15 33.14 5.45
CA ALA A 472 19.58 32.34 4.38
C ALA A 472 18.09 32.12 4.69
N ALA A 473 17.23 32.45 3.74
CA ALA A 473 15.84 32.02 3.80
C ALA A 473 15.80 30.49 3.85
N ALA A 474 14.77 29.92 4.48
CA ALA A 474 14.53 28.48 4.39
C ALA A 474 14.50 28.07 2.90
N PRO A 475 15.13 26.95 2.52
CA PRO A 475 15.10 26.51 1.13
C PRO A 475 13.64 26.30 0.70
N ALA A 476 13.27 26.91 -0.42
CA ALA A 476 11.96 26.68 -1.03
C ALA A 476 11.78 25.18 -1.32
N PRO A 477 10.54 24.64 -1.27
CA PRO A 477 10.30 23.26 -1.66
C PRO A 477 10.82 23.05 -3.09
N ALA A 478 11.74 22.10 -3.26
CA ALA A 478 12.32 21.81 -4.56
C ALA A 478 11.25 21.18 -5.48
N ASP A 479 10.66 21.99 -6.34
CA ASP A 479 9.91 21.57 -7.52
C ASP A 479 10.73 20.53 -8.31
N THR A 480 10.06 19.53 -8.89
CA THR A 480 10.71 18.48 -9.67
C THR A 480 10.31 18.60 -11.13
N ALA A 481 11.28 18.78 -12.03
CA ALA A 481 11.05 18.81 -13.47
C ALA A 481 10.78 17.39 -13.99
N VAL A 482 9.81 17.27 -14.90
CA VAL A 482 9.72 16.14 -15.83
C VAL A 482 10.58 16.51 -17.04
N ILE A 483 11.74 15.87 -17.15
CA ILE A 483 12.75 16.20 -18.17
C ILE A 483 12.71 15.29 -19.40
N GLY A 484 11.92 14.22 -19.35
CA GLY A 484 11.56 13.41 -20.51
C GLY A 484 10.46 12.40 -20.15
N ALA A 485 9.78 11.90 -21.17
CA ALA A 485 8.66 10.96 -21.05
C ALA A 485 8.64 9.96 -22.22
N ALA A 486 8.15 8.75 -21.96
CA ALA A 486 7.80 7.82 -23.03
C ALA A 486 6.67 6.88 -22.58
N GLY A 487 6.00 6.26 -23.54
CA GLY A 487 5.02 5.23 -23.26
C GLY A 487 4.58 4.46 -24.49
N ARG A 488 4.12 3.24 -24.25
CA ARG A 488 3.45 2.36 -25.22
C ARG A 488 2.10 1.96 -24.66
N TYR A 489 1.06 2.24 -25.41
CA TYR A 489 -0.33 2.11 -24.96
C TYR A 489 -1.18 1.46 -26.07
N PRO A 490 -2.40 0.99 -25.77
CA PRO A 490 -3.27 0.34 -26.75
C PRO A 490 -3.54 1.26 -27.94
N GLY A 491 -3.13 0.81 -29.13
CA GLY A 491 -3.21 1.59 -30.37
C GLY A 491 -2.17 2.72 -30.54
N ALA A 492 -1.12 2.80 -29.70
CA ALA A 492 -0.05 3.78 -29.81
C ALA A 492 1.33 3.23 -29.37
N HIS A 493 2.28 3.21 -30.29
CA HIS A 493 3.67 2.75 -30.09
C HIS A 493 4.61 3.85 -29.58
N GLY A 494 4.12 5.10 -29.48
CA GLY A 494 4.84 6.26 -28.97
C GLY A 494 3.89 7.42 -28.59
N LEU A 495 4.47 8.53 -28.11
CA LEU A 495 3.71 9.65 -27.55
C LEU A 495 2.89 10.43 -28.58
N GLU A 496 3.39 10.56 -29.81
CA GLU A 496 2.74 11.27 -30.91
C GLU A 496 1.45 10.56 -31.36
N GLU A 497 1.49 9.23 -31.50
CA GLU A 497 0.31 8.41 -31.81
C GLU A 497 -0.69 8.42 -30.65
N PHE A 498 -0.20 8.38 -29.41
CA PHE A 498 -1.04 8.44 -28.22
C PHE A 498 -1.74 9.81 -28.11
N TRP A 499 -1.03 10.90 -28.38
CA TRP A 499 -1.63 12.23 -28.45
C TRP A 499 -2.69 12.30 -29.55
N GLU A 500 -2.44 11.75 -30.74
CA GLU A 500 -3.44 11.79 -31.82
C GLU A 500 -4.70 10.99 -31.47
N ASN A 501 -4.54 9.80 -30.89
CA ASN A 501 -5.64 8.99 -30.39
C ASN A 501 -6.46 9.76 -29.34
N LEU A 502 -5.80 10.38 -28.36
CA LEU A 502 -6.44 11.18 -27.32
C LEU A 502 -7.17 12.40 -27.92
N ARG A 503 -6.47 13.17 -28.76
CA ARG A 503 -6.97 14.39 -29.42
C ARG A 503 -8.22 14.11 -30.26
N SER A 504 -8.27 12.97 -30.95
CA SER A 504 -9.40 12.54 -31.76
C SER A 504 -10.48 11.76 -30.99
N GLY A 505 -10.34 11.56 -29.67
CA GLY A 505 -11.24 10.72 -28.87
C GLY A 505 -11.27 9.24 -29.28
N ARG A 506 -10.23 8.74 -29.95
CA ARG A 506 -10.15 7.35 -30.43
C ARG A 506 -10.12 6.39 -29.24
N ARG A 507 -10.89 5.31 -29.36
CA ARG A 507 -10.93 4.22 -28.38
C ARG A 507 -10.24 2.99 -28.97
N ALA A 508 -9.38 2.37 -28.19
CA ALA A 508 -8.57 1.20 -28.54
C ALA A 508 -8.90 -0.01 -27.64
N LEU A 509 -10.19 -0.15 -27.28
CA LEU A 509 -10.71 -1.34 -26.60
C LEU A 509 -11.14 -2.38 -27.64
N GLY A 510 -10.91 -3.66 -27.36
CA GLY A 510 -11.32 -4.77 -28.21
C GLY A 510 -11.26 -6.12 -27.49
N PRO A 511 -11.50 -7.23 -28.20
CA PRO A 511 -11.25 -8.57 -27.67
C PRO A 511 -9.75 -8.79 -27.48
N LEU A 512 -9.40 -9.80 -26.67
CA LEU A 512 -8.02 -10.28 -26.54
C LEU A 512 -7.45 -10.66 -27.93
N PRO A 513 -6.21 -10.28 -28.28
CA PRO A 513 -5.62 -10.62 -29.58
C PRO A 513 -5.68 -12.13 -29.87
N ALA A 514 -6.13 -12.51 -31.07
CA ALA A 514 -6.51 -13.89 -31.39
C ALA A 514 -5.39 -14.92 -31.12
N GLU A 515 -4.14 -14.58 -31.42
CA GLU A 515 -2.96 -15.40 -31.14
C GLU A 515 -2.77 -15.67 -29.64
N ARG A 516 -3.02 -14.65 -28.80
CA ARG A 516 -2.92 -14.77 -27.34
C ARG A 516 -4.13 -15.51 -26.76
N ALA A 517 -5.32 -15.30 -27.31
CA ALA A 517 -6.51 -16.08 -26.95
C ALA A 517 -6.32 -17.57 -27.27
N ALA A 518 -5.72 -17.91 -28.42
CA ALA A 518 -5.36 -19.28 -28.79
C ALA A 518 -4.29 -19.87 -27.86
N ALA A 519 -3.25 -19.10 -27.51
CA ALA A 519 -2.24 -19.53 -26.54
C ALA A 519 -2.84 -19.78 -25.13
N PHE A 520 -3.79 -18.93 -24.70
CA PHE A 520 -4.49 -19.07 -23.42
C PHE A 520 -5.43 -20.28 -23.40
N ALA A 521 -5.94 -20.73 -24.56
CA ALA A 521 -6.78 -21.92 -24.69
C ALA A 521 -5.97 -23.24 -24.87
N ALA A 522 -4.63 -23.17 -24.95
CA ALA A 522 -3.80 -24.34 -25.20
C ALA A 522 -3.84 -25.39 -24.06
N PRO A 523 -3.67 -26.70 -24.36
CA PRO A 523 -3.62 -27.74 -23.34
C PRO A 523 -2.55 -27.48 -22.28
N GLY A 524 -2.96 -27.49 -21.00
CA GLY A 524 -2.08 -27.22 -19.86
C GLY A 524 -2.17 -25.79 -19.29
N SER A 525 -2.91 -24.88 -19.92
CA SER A 525 -3.13 -23.48 -19.47
C SER A 525 -4.12 -23.31 -18.30
N GLY A 526 -4.55 -24.41 -17.68
CA GLY A 526 -5.60 -24.43 -16.64
C GLY A 526 -7.01 -24.71 -17.17
N PRO A 527 -8.01 -24.92 -16.29
CA PRO A 527 -9.39 -25.15 -16.70
C PRO A 527 -10.07 -23.85 -17.15
N GLY A 528 -10.59 -23.82 -18.39
CA GLY A 528 -11.32 -22.64 -18.92
C GLY A 528 -11.49 -22.56 -20.44
N THR A 529 -11.41 -23.68 -21.17
CA THR A 529 -11.17 -23.73 -22.63
C THR A 529 -12.33 -23.28 -23.55
N GLU A 530 -13.47 -22.85 -23.02
CA GLU A 530 -14.66 -22.47 -23.81
C GLU A 530 -15.25 -21.08 -23.48
N GLN A 531 -14.67 -20.34 -22.54
CA GLN A 531 -15.20 -19.03 -22.11
C GLN A 531 -14.58 -17.83 -22.85
N ALA A 532 -15.41 -16.84 -23.15
CA ALA A 532 -14.98 -15.59 -23.77
C ALA A 532 -14.15 -14.73 -22.78
N TRP A 533 -13.02 -14.21 -23.24
CA TRP A 533 -12.18 -13.28 -22.49
C TRP A 533 -12.80 -11.86 -22.45
N PRO A 534 -12.64 -11.10 -21.35
CA PRO A 534 -13.16 -9.75 -21.22
C PRO A 534 -12.54 -8.78 -22.24
N HIS A 535 -13.30 -7.77 -22.64
CA HIS A 535 -12.85 -6.77 -23.60
C HIS A 535 -11.98 -5.72 -22.91
N GLY A 536 -10.80 -5.44 -23.49
CA GLY A 536 -9.76 -4.62 -22.89
C GLY A 536 -8.95 -3.82 -23.91
N GLY A 537 -8.08 -2.94 -23.42
CA GLY A 537 -7.08 -2.27 -24.24
C GLY A 537 -5.78 -3.08 -24.25
N PHE A 538 -5.60 -3.92 -25.26
CA PHE A 538 -4.44 -4.80 -25.37
C PHE A 538 -3.37 -4.23 -26.31
N LEU A 539 -2.10 -4.52 -26.03
CA LEU A 539 -1.00 -4.25 -26.95
C LEU A 539 -0.99 -5.28 -28.09
N ARG A 540 -0.64 -4.85 -29.29
CA ARG A 540 -0.49 -5.72 -30.47
C ARG A 540 0.88 -6.40 -30.46
N GLY A 541 0.95 -7.57 -31.09
CA GLY A 541 2.04 -8.57 -30.96
C GLY A 541 3.39 -8.20 -31.57
N ASP A 542 3.69 -6.93 -31.78
CA ASP A 542 4.98 -6.46 -32.31
C ASP A 542 6.05 -6.41 -31.19
N ASP A 543 6.20 -7.52 -30.43
CA ASP A 543 7.00 -7.60 -29.19
C ASP A 543 8.51 -7.85 -29.41
N GLY A 544 8.99 -7.47 -30.59
CA GLY A 544 10.40 -7.54 -30.98
C GLY A 544 11.32 -6.78 -30.02
N PHE A 545 12.26 -7.49 -29.43
CA PHE A 545 13.16 -6.99 -28.40
C PHE A 545 14.62 -7.00 -28.86
N ASP A 546 15.25 -5.83 -29.01
CA ASP A 546 16.68 -5.74 -29.29
C ASP A 546 17.51 -5.97 -28.02
N GLY A 547 17.75 -7.25 -27.71
CA GLY A 547 18.66 -7.63 -26.63
C GLY A 547 20.08 -7.11 -26.81
N ARG A 548 20.56 -6.87 -28.05
CA ARG A 548 21.94 -6.43 -28.29
C ARG A 548 22.18 -5.01 -27.79
N LEU A 549 21.20 -4.12 -27.94
CA LEU A 549 21.23 -2.77 -27.37
C LEU A 549 21.48 -2.80 -25.86
N PHE A 550 20.80 -3.71 -25.15
CA PHE A 550 20.89 -3.88 -23.70
C PHE A 550 21.96 -4.91 -23.24
N ARG A 551 22.77 -5.44 -24.18
CA ARG A 551 23.79 -6.50 -23.96
C ARG A 551 23.24 -7.86 -23.49
N ILE A 552 21.95 -8.07 -23.64
CA ILE A 552 21.21 -9.28 -23.29
C ILE A 552 21.30 -10.29 -24.44
N SER A 553 21.64 -11.54 -24.14
CA SER A 553 21.77 -12.59 -25.16
C SER A 553 20.39 -13.00 -25.73
N PRO A 554 20.28 -13.50 -26.97
CA PRO A 554 19.01 -14.00 -27.51
C PRO A 554 18.40 -15.14 -26.67
N GLN A 555 19.24 -15.98 -26.04
CA GLN A 555 18.81 -17.05 -25.14
C GLN A 555 18.23 -16.50 -23.84
N GLU A 556 18.85 -15.48 -23.25
CA GLU A 556 18.31 -14.80 -22.06
C GLU A 556 17.03 -14.05 -22.41
N ALA A 557 17.01 -13.29 -23.51
CA ALA A 557 15.86 -12.52 -23.98
C ALA A 557 14.59 -13.37 -24.10
N ALA A 558 14.69 -14.60 -24.62
CA ALA A 558 13.57 -15.53 -24.72
C ALA A 558 13.00 -16.01 -23.36
N SER A 559 13.73 -15.77 -22.26
CA SER A 559 13.32 -16.11 -20.89
C SER A 559 12.89 -14.90 -20.04
N LEU A 560 13.08 -13.67 -20.54
CA LEU A 560 12.72 -12.46 -19.80
C LEU A 560 11.20 -12.25 -19.74
N ASP A 561 10.77 -11.68 -18.60
CA ASP A 561 9.41 -11.21 -18.40
C ASP A 561 9.00 -10.25 -19.54
N PRO A 562 7.86 -10.47 -20.22
CA PRO A 562 7.33 -9.56 -21.24
C PRO A 562 7.27 -8.10 -20.78
N GLN A 563 7.00 -7.86 -19.49
CA GLN A 563 6.98 -6.53 -18.89
C GLN A 563 8.35 -5.85 -18.95
N LEU A 564 9.46 -6.58 -18.77
CA LEU A 564 10.81 -6.03 -18.91
C LEU A 564 11.17 -5.78 -20.38
N ARG A 565 10.80 -6.72 -21.27
CA ARG A 565 11.03 -6.59 -22.72
C ARG A 565 10.29 -5.37 -23.30
N LEU A 566 9.13 -5.03 -22.73
CA LEU A 566 8.39 -3.80 -23.04
C LEU A 566 9.00 -2.55 -22.38
N LEU A 567 9.44 -2.65 -21.11
CA LEU A 567 9.98 -1.51 -20.36
C LEU A 567 11.31 -1.00 -20.89
N LEU A 568 12.28 -1.88 -21.19
CA LEU A 568 13.64 -1.44 -21.58
C LEU A 568 13.65 -0.52 -22.82
N PRO A 569 12.92 -0.80 -23.92
CA PRO A 569 12.75 0.14 -25.03
C PRO A 569 12.03 1.45 -24.63
N VAL A 570 11.00 1.40 -23.78
CA VAL A 570 10.28 2.60 -23.32
C VAL A 570 11.17 3.48 -22.43
N VAL A 571 12.02 2.90 -21.60
CA VAL A 571 13.04 3.62 -20.83
C VAL A 571 14.06 4.26 -21.77
N TRP A 572 14.54 3.53 -22.78
CA TRP A 572 15.47 4.08 -23.77
C TRP A 572 14.85 5.29 -24.51
N GLN A 573 13.62 5.16 -24.99
CA GLN A 573 12.85 6.26 -25.60
C GLN A 573 12.68 7.46 -24.65
N CYS A 574 12.51 7.24 -23.35
CA CYS A 574 12.41 8.32 -22.34
C CYS A 574 13.75 9.06 -22.13
N LEU A 575 14.88 8.38 -22.26
CA LEU A 575 16.20 9.03 -22.25
C LEU A 575 16.42 9.82 -23.56
N GLU A 576 16.01 9.29 -24.70
CA GLU A 576 16.09 9.98 -26.01
C GLU A 576 15.24 11.25 -26.05
N ASP A 577 14.00 11.21 -25.54
CA ASP A 577 13.11 12.37 -25.37
C ASP A 577 13.72 13.43 -24.43
N ALA A 578 14.40 12.99 -23.36
CA ALA A 578 15.16 13.87 -22.46
C ALA A 578 16.49 14.41 -23.05
N GLY A 579 16.87 14.03 -24.27
CA GLY A 579 18.17 14.37 -24.86
C GLY A 579 19.38 13.73 -24.17
N HIS A 580 19.15 12.71 -23.34
CA HIS A 580 20.18 12.03 -22.54
C HIS A 580 20.55 10.66 -23.08
N THR A 581 21.78 10.25 -22.76
CA THR A 581 22.25 8.86 -22.85
C THR A 581 22.59 8.35 -21.44
N PRO A 582 22.57 7.03 -21.19
CA PRO A 582 22.98 6.48 -19.90
C PRO A 582 24.39 6.96 -19.49
N GLY A 583 25.34 6.95 -20.43
CA GLY A 583 26.70 7.46 -20.27
C GLY A 583 26.88 8.99 -20.31
N SER A 584 25.79 9.76 -20.34
CA SER A 584 25.81 11.22 -20.09
C SER A 584 25.31 11.59 -18.71
N LEU A 585 24.36 10.84 -18.17
CA LEU A 585 23.92 10.96 -16.78
C LEU A 585 25.06 10.52 -15.84
N THR A 586 25.53 9.28 -15.98
CA THR A 586 26.54 8.69 -15.08
C THR A 586 27.93 9.34 -15.14
N ARG A 587 28.21 10.17 -16.16
CA ARG A 587 29.53 10.76 -16.41
C ARG A 587 30.05 11.61 -15.26
N ASP A 588 29.16 12.39 -14.64
CA ASP A 588 29.52 13.33 -13.58
C ASP A 588 29.39 12.70 -12.18
N GLY A 589 29.17 11.38 -12.10
CA GLY A 589 28.83 10.66 -10.86
C GLY A 589 27.37 10.79 -10.45
N GLU A 590 26.47 11.14 -11.38
CA GLU A 590 25.05 11.34 -11.10
C GLU A 590 24.34 10.02 -10.78
N ARG A 591 23.78 9.91 -9.57
CA ARG A 591 23.09 8.71 -9.10
C ARG A 591 21.66 8.72 -9.60
N VAL A 592 21.40 7.96 -10.66
CA VAL A 592 20.03 7.83 -11.19
C VAL A 592 19.27 6.74 -10.42
N GLY A 593 18.16 7.10 -9.77
CA GLY A 593 17.24 6.13 -9.17
C GLY A 593 16.27 5.53 -10.19
N VAL A 594 15.75 4.33 -9.92
CA VAL A 594 14.79 3.60 -10.76
C VAL A 594 13.62 3.12 -9.89
N PHE A 595 12.43 3.64 -10.12
CA PHE A 595 11.22 3.37 -9.34
C PHE A 595 10.16 2.77 -10.25
N THR A 596 9.99 1.44 -10.21
CA THR A 596 9.15 0.70 -11.16
C THR A 596 7.86 0.19 -10.53
N ALA A 597 6.72 0.67 -11.03
CA ALA A 597 5.39 0.20 -10.69
C ALA A 597 5.03 -1.10 -11.42
N THR A 598 4.67 -2.15 -10.67
CA THR A 598 4.19 -3.44 -11.17
C THR A 598 3.37 -4.13 -10.08
N MET A 599 2.36 -4.93 -10.45
CA MET A 599 1.53 -5.68 -9.48
C MET A 599 1.27 -7.14 -9.86
N TRP A 600 1.38 -7.50 -11.14
CA TRP A 600 1.16 -8.88 -11.61
C TRP A 600 2.46 -9.62 -11.90
N HIS A 601 2.40 -10.94 -11.72
CA HIS A 601 3.55 -11.85 -11.86
C HIS A 601 3.21 -13.03 -12.79
N ASP A 602 2.39 -12.78 -13.82
CA ASP A 602 1.98 -13.73 -14.87
C ASP A 602 3.15 -14.58 -15.40
N HIS A 603 4.32 -13.96 -15.64
CA HIS A 603 5.51 -14.67 -16.12
C HIS A 603 6.01 -15.77 -15.16
N ARG A 604 5.83 -15.58 -13.84
CA ARG A 604 6.11 -16.62 -12.84
C ARG A 604 5.13 -17.79 -12.96
N GLN A 605 3.85 -17.51 -13.23
CA GLN A 605 2.81 -18.53 -13.42
C GLN A 605 3.10 -19.35 -14.68
N THR A 606 3.46 -18.69 -15.78
CA THR A 606 3.91 -19.33 -17.03
C THR A 606 5.19 -20.17 -16.83
N GLY A 607 6.14 -19.69 -16.04
CA GLY A 607 7.34 -20.45 -15.65
C GLY A 607 7.02 -21.70 -14.83
N GLU A 608 6.15 -21.57 -13.84
CA GLU A 608 5.70 -22.69 -12.99
C GLU A 608 4.91 -23.74 -13.80
N ALA A 609 4.00 -23.31 -14.68
CA ALA A 609 3.24 -24.21 -15.54
C ALA A 609 4.15 -25.06 -16.44
N ARG A 610 5.16 -24.43 -17.05
CA ARG A 610 6.18 -25.15 -17.85
C ARG A 610 7.02 -26.11 -17.00
N TRP A 611 7.41 -25.72 -15.79
CA TRP A 611 8.14 -26.60 -14.88
C TRP A 611 7.32 -27.83 -14.46
N ARG A 612 6.03 -27.64 -14.14
CA ARG A 612 5.08 -28.74 -13.87
C ARG A 612 4.90 -29.69 -15.07
N GLN A 613 5.14 -29.21 -16.29
CA GLN A 613 5.14 -30.00 -17.54
C GLN A 613 6.51 -30.65 -17.85
N GLY A 614 7.49 -30.56 -16.96
CA GLY A 614 8.81 -31.19 -17.09
C GLY A 614 9.90 -30.33 -17.74
N ALA A 615 9.63 -29.04 -18.03
CA ALA A 615 10.68 -28.12 -18.43
C ALA A 615 11.60 -27.75 -17.24
N PRO A 616 12.84 -27.28 -17.48
CA PRO A 616 13.68 -26.73 -16.42
C PRO A 616 13.00 -25.56 -15.70
N ALA A 617 13.29 -25.41 -14.40
CA ALA A 617 12.94 -24.19 -13.68
C ALA A 617 13.85 -23.04 -14.16
N HIS A 618 13.24 -21.94 -14.61
CA HIS A 618 13.92 -20.73 -15.06
C HIS A 618 13.74 -19.58 -14.06
N LEU A 619 14.48 -18.48 -14.22
CA LEU A 619 14.41 -17.33 -13.31
C LEU A 619 12.96 -16.81 -13.19
N PRO A 620 12.41 -16.67 -11.97
CA PRO A 620 11.03 -16.22 -11.80
C PRO A 620 10.91 -14.73 -12.11
N GLY A 621 9.82 -14.33 -12.77
CA GLY A 621 9.41 -12.92 -12.80
C GLY A 621 9.13 -12.41 -11.38
N ALA A 622 10.08 -11.69 -10.81
CA ALA A 622 9.96 -11.03 -9.52
C ALA A 622 9.94 -9.52 -9.72
N ALA A 623 9.14 -8.80 -8.91
CA ALA A 623 8.98 -7.35 -9.03
C ALA A 623 10.33 -6.62 -9.02
N SER A 624 11.26 -7.07 -8.18
CA SER A 624 12.64 -6.60 -8.04
C SER A 624 13.45 -6.59 -9.33
N ASP A 625 13.19 -7.53 -10.24
CA ASP A 625 14.03 -7.76 -11.42
C ASP A 625 13.84 -6.65 -12.45
N LEU A 626 12.67 -6.01 -12.49
CA LEU A 626 12.39 -4.90 -13.41
C LEU A 626 13.31 -3.68 -13.15
N PRO A 627 13.28 -3.02 -11.97
CA PRO A 627 14.15 -1.88 -11.70
C PRO A 627 15.62 -2.28 -11.63
N ALA A 628 15.96 -3.46 -11.09
CA ALA A 628 17.34 -3.93 -10.98
C ALA A 628 17.98 -4.17 -12.36
N ARG A 629 17.24 -4.77 -13.31
CA ARG A 629 17.75 -4.98 -14.68
C ARG A 629 17.77 -3.69 -15.49
N ILE A 630 16.81 -2.78 -15.29
CA ILE A 630 16.89 -1.41 -15.88
C ILE A 630 18.16 -0.70 -15.37
N ALA A 631 18.40 -0.67 -14.06
CA ALA A 631 19.58 -0.04 -13.49
C ALA A 631 20.89 -0.70 -13.99
N HIS A 632 20.95 -2.03 -14.02
CA HIS A 632 22.11 -2.78 -14.52
C HIS A 632 22.41 -2.51 -16.01
N CYS A 633 21.40 -2.53 -16.89
CA CYS A 633 21.60 -2.33 -18.33
C CYS A 633 22.08 -0.91 -18.67
N LEU A 634 21.77 0.07 -17.81
CA LEU A 634 22.03 1.50 -18.04
C LEU A 634 23.17 2.05 -17.16
N GLY A 635 23.66 1.27 -16.19
CA GLY A 635 24.75 1.65 -15.28
C GLY A 635 24.33 2.64 -14.18
N PHE A 636 23.07 2.58 -13.74
CA PHE A 636 22.52 3.51 -12.76
C PHE A 636 22.77 3.05 -11.30
N GLU A 637 23.25 3.97 -10.46
CA GLU A 637 23.72 3.68 -9.09
C GLU A 637 22.82 4.24 -7.97
N GLY A 638 21.64 4.78 -8.30
CA GLY A 638 20.64 5.21 -7.31
C GLY A 638 19.74 4.07 -6.79
N PRO A 639 18.72 4.38 -5.97
CA PRO A 639 17.78 3.38 -5.47
C PRO A 639 17.05 2.65 -6.60
N ALA A 640 17.07 1.32 -6.63
CA ALA A 640 16.35 0.49 -7.60
C ALA A 640 15.20 -0.25 -6.89
N VAL A 641 13.98 0.27 -7.00
CA VAL A 641 12.84 -0.13 -6.16
C VAL A 641 11.64 -0.53 -7.01
N ALA A 642 11.04 -1.67 -6.68
CA ALA A 642 9.77 -2.12 -7.25
C ALA A 642 8.63 -1.73 -6.32
N VAL A 643 7.53 -1.22 -6.88
CA VAL A 643 6.42 -0.62 -6.12
C VAL A 643 5.11 -1.28 -6.52
N ASP A 644 4.46 -1.90 -5.53
CA ASP A 644 3.10 -2.45 -5.65
C ASP A 644 2.19 -1.83 -4.59
N THR A 645 1.21 -1.07 -5.05
CA THR A 645 0.01 -0.63 -4.31
C THR A 645 -1.25 -0.89 -5.16
N ALA A 646 -1.20 -1.95 -5.96
CA ALA A 646 -2.07 -2.28 -7.08
C ALA A 646 -2.32 -1.08 -8.02
N CYS A 647 -3.57 -0.65 -8.21
CA CYS A 647 -3.95 0.37 -9.22
C CYS A 647 -3.31 1.75 -9.02
N SER A 648 -2.75 2.04 -7.83
CA SER A 648 -2.07 3.31 -7.51
C SER A 648 -0.54 3.28 -7.68
N SER A 649 0.03 2.14 -8.05
CA SER A 649 1.49 1.89 -8.01
C SER A 649 2.32 2.93 -8.76
N SER A 650 1.90 3.37 -9.96
CA SER A 650 2.57 4.43 -10.72
C SER A 650 2.72 5.75 -9.95
N LEU A 651 1.69 6.16 -9.19
CA LEU A 651 1.74 7.41 -8.43
C LEU A 651 2.45 7.25 -7.08
N ALA A 652 2.43 6.05 -6.50
CA ALA A 652 3.30 5.71 -5.37
C ALA A 652 4.79 5.72 -5.78
N ALA A 653 5.13 5.16 -6.94
CA ALA A 653 6.49 5.20 -7.51
C ALA A 653 6.94 6.64 -7.81
N LEU A 654 6.07 7.48 -8.37
CA LEU A 654 6.32 8.91 -8.56
C LEU A 654 6.54 9.64 -7.22
N HIS A 655 5.72 9.35 -6.20
CA HIS A 655 5.87 9.96 -4.88
C HIS A 655 7.19 9.57 -4.20
N LEU A 656 7.59 8.30 -4.30
CA LEU A 656 8.88 7.82 -3.81
C LEU A 656 10.04 8.50 -4.55
N ALA A 657 10.03 8.53 -5.88
CA ALA A 657 11.08 9.18 -6.67
C ALA A 657 11.25 10.67 -6.33
N VAL A 658 10.15 11.43 -6.25
CA VAL A 658 10.18 12.85 -5.85
C VAL A 658 10.69 13.02 -4.41
N THR A 659 10.43 12.06 -3.53
CA THR A 659 10.91 12.06 -2.14
C THR A 659 12.41 11.75 -2.07
N SER A 660 12.89 10.72 -2.75
CA SER A 660 14.31 10.35 -2.85
C SER A 660 15.17 11.46 -3.48
N LEU A 661 14.65 12.16 -4.50
CA LEU A 661 15.30 13.36 -5.07
C LEU A 661 15.40 14.50 -4.05
N ARG A 662 14.34 14.76 -3.27
CA ARG A 662 14.32 15.80 -2.23
C ARG A 662 15.17 15.44 -1.01
N GLN A 663 15.41 14.16 -0.75
CA GLN A 663 16.32 13.65 0.28
C GLN A 663 17.76 13.52 -0.21
N GLY A 664 18.01 13.65 -1.51
CA GLY A 664 19.34 13.49 -2.10
C GLY A 664 19.85 12.05 -2.13
N GLU A 665 18.96 11.04 -2.08
CA GLU A 665 19.30 9.63 -2.29
C GLU A 665 19.74 9.37 -3.75
N CYS A 666 19.11 10.09 -4.67
CA CYS A 666 19.43 10.16 -6.09
C CYS A 666 19.45 11.62 -6.56
N ASP A 667 20.09 11.85 -7.70
CA ASP A 667 20.28 13.18 -8.30
C ASP A 667 19.35 13.39 -9.51
N ALA A 668 19.02 12.29 -10.20
CA ALA A 668 17.90 12.14 -11.13
C ALA A 668 17.13 10.85 -10.80
N ALA A 669 15.86 10.74 -11.21
CA ALA A 669 15.04 9.57 -10.96
C ALA A 669 14.20 9.18 -12.18
N LEU A 670 14.32 7.93 -12.59
CA LEU A 670 13.51 7.29 -13.60
C LEU A 670 12.31 6.62 -12.92
N VAL A 671 11.10 7.12 -13.16
CA VAL A 671 9.85 6.49 -12.73
C VAL A 671 9.32 5.68 -13.90
N THR A 672 9.08 4.38 -13.71
CA THR A 672 8.48 3.52 -14.72
C THR A 672 7.27 2.79 -14.18
N GLY A 673 6.44 2.26 -15.09
CA GLY A 673 5.32 1.41 -14.72
C GLY A 673 4.83 0.61 -15.90
N VAL A 674 4.39 -0.61 -15.63
CA VAL A 674 4.04 -1.58 -16.67
C VAL A 674 2.87 -2.47 -16.26
N ASN A 675 2.08 -2.86 -17.26
CA ASN A 675 1.10 -3.93 -17.15
C ASN A 675 1.04 -4.73 -18.45
N VAL A 676 1.19 -6.06 -18.37
CA VAL A 676 1.07 -6.98 -19.52
C VAL A 676 0.36 -8.25 -19.07
N VAL A 677 -0.77 -8.55 -19.72
CA VAL A 677 -1.60 -9.74 -19.47
C VAL A 677 -0.98 -10.91 -20.23
N SER A 678 -0.16 -11.71 -19.55
CA SER A 678 0.63 -12.79 -20.18
C SER A 678 0.30 -14.19 -19.68
N HIS A 679 -0.67 -14.35 -18.77
CA HIS A 679 -1.18 -15.65 -18.33
C HIS A 679 -2.72 -15.62 -18.14
N PRO A 680 -3.49 -16.64 -18.56
CA PRO A 680 -4.97 -16.62 -18.54
C PRO A 680 -5.60 -16.47 -17.15
N TYR A 681 -4.91 -16.95 -16.10
CA TYR A 681 -5.36 -16.80 -14.72
C TYR A 681 -5.64 -15.34 -14.33
N HIS A 682 -4.89 -14.39 -14.89
CA HIS A 682 -5.07 -12.96 -14.65
C HIS A 682 -6.48 -12.50 -15.05
N LEU A 683 -6.89 -12.76 -16.30
CA LEU A 683 -8.22 -12.36 -16.78
C LEU A 683 -9.34 -13.18 -16.13
N ALA A 684 -9.09 -14.46 -15.84
CA ALA A 684 -10.03 -15.29 -15.09
C ALA A 684 -10.28 -14.73 -13.69
N LEU A 685 -9.23 -14.38 -12.95
CA LEU A 685 -9.33 -13.80 -11.61
C LEU A 685 -10.06 -12.45 -11.61
N LEU A 686 -9.76 -11.55 -12.56
CA LEU A 686 -10.47 -10.27 -12.68
C LEU A 686 -11.97 -10.44 -13.01
N ARG A 687 -12.32 -11.44 -13.83
CA ARG A 687 -13.71 -11.81 -14.11
C ARG A 687 -14.39 -12.43 -12.89
N ASP A 688 -13.75 -13.37 -12.22
CA ASP A 688 -14.32 -14.14 -11.11
C ASP A 688 -14.48 -13.30 -9.82
N LEU A 689 -13.67 -12.24 -9.67
CA LEU A 689 -13.86 -11.17 -8.69
C LEU A 689 -14.94 -10.13 -9.08
N GLY A 690 -15.56 -10.25 -10.26
CA GLY A 690 -16.55 -9.28 -10.77
C GLY A 690 -15.97 -7.91 -11.13
N LEU A 691 -14.65 -7.81 -11.35
CA LEU A 691 -13.95 -6.54 -11.64
C LEU A 691 -13.90 -6.25 -13.15
N ALA A 692 -13.69 -7.28 -13.98
CA ALA A 692 -13.58 -7.14 -15.43
C ALA A 692 -14.95 -7.15 -16.14
N ALA A 693 -15.13 -6.21 -17.07
CA ALA A 693 -16.33 -6.12 -17.89
C ALA A 693 -16.35 -7.16 -19.04
N GLU A 694 -17.46 -7.90 -19.17
CA GLU A 694 -17.70 -8.83 -20.29
C GLU A 694 -17.67 -8.11 -21.66
N LYS A 695 -18.22 -6.89 -21.69
CA LYS A 695 -18.34 -6.02 -22.87
C LYS A 695 -17.43 -4.79 -22.71
N PRO A 696 -16.99 -4.15 -23.81
CA PRO A 696 -16.28 -2.88 -23.70
C PRO A 696 -17.14 -1.85 -22.98
N SER A 697 -16.58 -1.12 -22.02
CA SER A 697 -17.29 -0.03 -21.32
C SER A 697 -17.95 0.95 -22.32
N ALA A 698 -19.17 1.39 -22.01
CA ALA A 698 -19.86 2.42 -22.81
C ALA A 698 -19.16 3.79 -22.76
N GLY A 699 -18.36 4.04 -21.72
CA GLY A 699 -17.65 5.28 -21.44
C GLY A 699 -17.51 5.51 -19.93
N ALA A 700 -16.82 6.57 -19.53
CA ALA A 700 -16.69 6.92 -18.11
C ALA A 700 -18.02 7.35 -17.47
N PHE A 701 -18.08 7.20 -16.14
CA PHE A 701 -19.13 7.76 -15.27
C PHE A 701 -20.58 7.33 -15.59
N GLY A 702 -20.76 6.15 -16.18
CA GLY A 702 -22.09 5.58 -16.51
C GLY A 702 -22.91 5.13 -15.30
N ASP A 703 -24.18 4.79 -15.50
CA ASP A 703 -25.07 4.23 -14.48
C ASP A 703 -25.19 2.69 -14.50
N GLU A 704 -24.51 2.02 -15.43
CA GLU A 704 -24.51 0.56 -15.57
C GLU A 704 -23.29 -0.05 -14.85
N ASP A 705 -23.55 -0.92 -13.86
CA ASP A 705 -22.54 -1.69 -13.11
C ASP A 705 -21.91 -2.80 -13.98
N GLY A 706 -21.09 -2.40 -14.96
CA GLY A 706 -20.45 -3.31 -15.92
C GLY A 706 -19.08 -3.85 -15.47
N GLY A 707 -18.47 -3.29 -14.42
CA GLY A 707 -17.03 -3.46 -14.15
C GLY A 707 -16.17 -2.60 -15.10
N TRP A 708 -14.85 -2.80 -15.07
CA TRP A 708 -13.90 -2.07 -15.91
C TRP A 708 -13.26 -2.95 -17.00
N SER A 709 -12.92 -2.36 -18.14
CA SER A 709 -12.18 -3.03 -19.21
C SER A 709 -10.68 -3.08 -18.84
N PRO A 710 -10.02 -4.26 -18.76
CA PRO A 710 -8.59 -4.35 -18.44
C PRO A 710 -7.70 -3.71 -19.49
N GLY A 711 -6.44 -3.44 -19.16
CA GLY A 711 -5.55 -2.69 -20.04
C GLY A 711 -4.06 -2.99 -19.88
N GLU A 712 -3.36 -2.93 -21.01
CA GLU A 712 -1.91 -3.15 -21.11
C GLU A 712 -1.17 -1.87 -21.49
N GLY A 713 0.09 -1.77 -21.07
CA GLY A 713 0.94 -0.67 -21.48
C GLY A 713 2.20 -0.54 -20.61
N ALA A 714 3.07 0.37 -21.02
CA ALA A 714 4.20 0.81 -20.23
C ALA A 714 4.37 2.33 -20.33
N GLY A 715 4.90 2.94 -19.28
CA GLY A 715 5.30 4.34 -19.26
C GLY A 715 6.62 4.52 -18.52
N ALA A 716 7.34 5.58 -18.88
CA ALA A 716 8.53 6.05 -18.20
C ALA A 716 8.56 7.58 -18.16
N LEU A 717 9.04 8.15 -17.05
CA LEU A 717 9.34 9.57 -16.86
C LEU A 717 10.74 9.70 -16.27
N LEU A 718 11.55 10.61 -16.83
CA LEU A 718 12.82 11.02 -16.21
C LEU A 718 12.61 12.33 -15.44
N LEU A 719 13.05 12.34 -14.19
CA LEU A 719 12.84 13.43 -13.24
C LEU A 719 14.18 13.97 -12.73
N ARG A 720 14.25 15.29 -12.50
CA ARG A 720 15.40 15.97 -11.87
C ARG A 720 14.89 17.17 -11.05
N PRO A 721 15.55 17.60 -9.96
CA PRO A 721 15.16 18.81 -9.24
C PRO A 721 15.20 20.03 -10.19
N LEU A 722 14.16 20.87 -10.17
CA LEU A 722 13.93 21.90 -11.21
C LEU A 722 15.15 22.82 -11.40
N GLY A 723 15.79 23.28 -10.32
CA GLY A 723 17.00 24.10 -10.41
C GLY A 723 18.15 23.41 -11.16
N ALA A 724 18.40 22.14 -10.89
CA ALA A 724 19.42 21.35 -11.57
C ALA A 724 19.06 21.09 -13.05
N ALA A 725 17.76 20.99 -13.38
CA ALA A 725 17.30 20.86 -14.76
C ALA A 725 17.50 22.16 -15.56
N VAL A 726 17.23 23.31 -14.96
CA VAL A 726 17.51 24.63 -15.54
C VAL A 726 19.02 24.87 -15.71
N GLU A 727 19.83 24.49 -14.71
CA GLU A 727 21.30 24.58 -14.77
C GLU A 727 21.89 23.70 -15.89
N ARG A 728 21.39 22.47 -16.06
CA ARG A 728 21.79 21.54 -17.14
C ARG A 728 21.18 21.87 -18.50
N ARG A 729 20.12 22.70 -18.54
CA ARG A 729 19.32 23.05 -19.73
C ARG A 729 18.62 21.85 -20.35
N ASP A 730 18.02 21.02 -19.49
CA ASP A 730 17.17 19.92 -19.93
C ASP A 730 15.90 20.44 -20.62
N VAL A 731 15.24 19.58 -21.40
CA VAL A 731 13.88 19.85 -21.88
C VAL A 731 12.93 19.83 -20.68
N LEU A 732 12.01 20.79 -20.57
CA LEU A 732 10.99 20.80 -19.50
C LEU A 732 9.60 20.48 -20.08
N HIS A 733 9.06 19.31 -19.75
CA HIS A 733 7.73 18.87 -20.20
C HIS A 733 6.64 19.40 -19.27
N ALA A 734 6.91 19.35 -17.96
CA ALA A 734 6.08 19.89 -16.89
C ALA A 734 6.90 19.98 -15.61
N VAL A 735 6.32 20.62 -14.58
CA VAL A 735 6.85 20.59 -13.21
C VAL A 735 5.86 19.88 -12.29
N VAL A 736 6.35 18.92 -11.52
CA VAL A 736 5.62 18.26 -10.43
C VAL A 736 5.78 19.13 -9.18
N GLU A 737 4.76 19.92 -8.88
CA GLU A 737 4.73 20.79 -7.69
C GLU A 737 4.51 19.94 -6.42
N ALA A 738 3.61 18.95 -6.51
CA ALA A 738 3.21 18.13 -5.37
C ALA A 738 2.98 16.65 -5.72
N THR A 739 3.24 15.79 -4.75
CA THR A 739 2.89 14.36 -4.76
C THR A 739 2.43 13.94 -3.38
N GLY A 740 1.65 12.86 -3.30
CA GLY A 740 1.31 12.21 -2.05
C GLY A 740 0.82 10.79 -2.26
N ALA A 741 1.12 9.91 -1.32
CA ALA A 741 0.52 8.58 -1.21
C ALA A 741 -0.21 8.45 0.14
N GLY A 742 -1.14 7.51 0.23
CA GLY A 742 -1.91 7.26 1.44
C GLY A 742 -2.76 6.00 1.36
N ALA A 743 -3.63 5.80 2.33
CA ALA A 743 -4.57 4.69 2.35
C ALA A 743 -5.91 5.11 3.00
N ALA A 744 -6.95 4.33 2.75
CA ALA A 744 -8.30 4.54 3.28
C ALA A 744 -8.38 4.41 4.81
N GLY A 745 -7.45 3.70 5.43
CA GLY A 745 -7.55 3.26 6.82
C GLY A 745 -8.60 2.16 6.96
N ARG A 746 -9.48 2.27 7.97
CA ARG A 746 -10.62 1.36 8.18
C ARG A 746 -11.96 2.10 8.03
N PRO A 747 -12.39 2.47 6.81
CA PRO A 747 -13.70 3.08 6.58
C PRO A 747 -14.86 2.07 6.66
N GLY A 748 -14.55 0.77 6.67
CA GLY A 748 -15.51 -0.33 6.65
C GLY A 748 -14.81 -1.64 6.25
N PRO A 749 -15.49 -2.54 5.52
CA PRO A 749 -14.90 -3.74 4.92
C PRO A 749 -13.70 -3.43 3.99
N PHE A 750 -12.81 -4.41 3.83
CA PHE A 750 -11.65 -4.27 2.95
C PHE A 750 -12.08 -4.04 1.49
N GLY A 751 -11.45 -3.05 0.86
CA GLY A 751 -11.75 -2.63 -0.53
C GLY A 751 -13.02 -1.80 -0.71
N MET A 752 -13.76 -1.46 0.36
CA MET A 752 -14.90 -0.54 0.25
C MET A 752 -14.41 0.89 -0.13
N PRO A 753 -14.96 1.52 -1.18
CA PRO A 753 -14.63 2.91 -1.53
C PRO A 753 -15.00 3.89 -0.42
N ALA A 754 -14.18 4.93 -0.24
CA ALA A 754 -14.40 5.94 0.79
C ALA A 754 -13.93 7.33 0.33
N ALA A 755 -14.87 8.28 0.26
CA ALA A 755 -14.58 9.65 -0.16
C ALA A 755 -13.78 10.43 0.90
N ASP A 756 -14.17 10.35 2.18
CA ASP A 756 -13.56 11.15 3.24
C ASP A 756 -12.04 10.91 3.46
N PRO A 757 -11.52 9.66 3.50
CA PRO A 757 -10.08 9.43 3.61
C PRO A 757 -9.31 9.96 2.38
N LEU A 758 -9.89 9.78 1.18
CA LEU A 758 -9.35 10.28 -0.08
C LEU A 758 -9.31 11.82 -0.11
N ALA A 759 -10.39 12.48 0.31
CA ALA A 759 -10.48 13.94 0.43
C ALA A 759 -9.45 14.48 1.44
N ARG A 760 -9.27 13.81 2.58
CA ARG A 760 -8.23 14.13 3.57
C ARG A 760 -6.83 13.96 2.99
N SER A 761 -6.57 12.91 2.23
CA SER A 761 -5.28 12.66 1.56
C SER A 761 -4.94 13.77 0.55
N LEU A 762 -5.86 14.07 -0.36
CA LEU A 762 -5.76 15.18 -1.33
C LEU A 762 -5.51 16.53 -0.62
N THR A 763 -6.32 16.84 0.40
CA THR A 763 -6.21 18.09 1.17
C THR A 763 -4.89 18.19 1.94
N ARG A 764 -4.39 17.09 2.50
CA ARG A 764 -3.09 17.02 3.21
C ARG A 764 -1.94 17.28 2.24
N MET A 765 -1.97 16.68 1.04
CA MET A 765 -0.98 16.86 -0.02
C MET A 765 -0.94 18.32 -0.50
N LEU A 766 -2.08 18.92 -0.83
CA LEU A 766 -2.17 20.32 -1.27
C LEU A 766 -1.63 21.28 -0.19
N ARG A 767 -2.08 21.13 1.06
CA ARG A 767 -1.61 21.96 2.19
C ARG A 767 -0.11 21.81 2.48
N ARG A 768 0.46 20.60 2.38
CA ARG A 768 1.90 20.36 2.57
C ARG A 768 2.76 21.12 1.55
N HIS A 769 2.22 21.41 0.38
CA HIS A 769 2.91 22.10 -0.72
C HIS A 769 2.44 23.56 -0.92
N GLY A 770 1.57 24.08 -0.05
CA GLY A 770 1.07 25.47 -0.14
C GLY A 770 0.13 25.75 -1.31
N LEU A 771 -0.44 24.70 -1.93
CA LEU A 771 -1.32 24.82 -3.10
C LEU A 771 -2.79 25.01 -2.68
N ASP A 772 -3.51 25.88 -3.37
CA ASP A 772 -4.98 25.95 -3.28
C ASP A 772 -5.60 24.96 -4.28
N GLY A 773 -6.65 24.25 -3.85
CA GLY A 773 -7.44 23.40 -4.72
C GLY A 773 -8.20 24.19 -5.80
N ALA A 774 -8.50 25.47 -5.55
CA ALA A 774 -9.14 26.37 -6.51
C ALA A 774 -8.30 26.55 -7.80
N ASP A 775 -6.97 26.63 -7.68
CA ASP A 775 -6.04 26.81 -8.81
C ASP A 775 -5.96 25.59 -9.74
N ILE A 776 -6.41 24.41 -9.30
CA ILE A 776 -6.45 23.21 -10.14
C ILE A 776 -7.51 23.38 -11.23
N GLY A 777 -7.06 23.48 -12.49
CA GLY A 777 -7.92 23.68 -13.66
C GLY A 777 -8.43 22.39 -14.31
N TYR A 778 -7.81 21.25 -14.01
CA TYR A 778 -8.21 19.93 -14.51
C TYR A 778 -7.92 18.83 -13.49
N ALA A 779 -8.77 17.81 -13.41
CA ALA A 779 -8.50 16.58 -12.66
C ALA A 779 -8.59 15.35 -13.58
N GLU A 780 -7.51 14.58 -13.65
CA GLU A 780 -7.42 13.30 -14.34
C GLU A 780 -7.67 12.16 -13.36
N CYS A 781 -8.88 11.62 -13.41
CA CYS A 781 -9.47 10.71 -12.42
C CYS A 781 -8.94 9.27 -12.49
N ALA A 782 -8.90 8.62 -11.33
CA ALA A 782 -8.74 7.19 -11.18
C ALA A 782 -9.89 6.41 -11.85
N ALA A 783 -11.08 7.00 -11.91
CA ALA A 783 -12.32 6.52 -12.52
C ALA A 783 -12.12 5.53 -13.68
N SER A 784 -12.59 4.30 -13.46
CA SER A 784 -12.43 3.15 -14.37
C SER A 784 -13.76 2.61 -14.89
N GLY A 785 -14.90 3.12 -14.40
CA GLY A 785 -16.22 2.52 -14.57
C GLY A 785 -16.71 1.75 -13.33
N ALA A 786 -15.98 1.78 -12.22
CA ALA A 786 -16.39 1.16 -10.98
C ALA A 786 -17.33 2.10 -10.21
N LEU A 787 -18.63 2.07 -10.53
CA LEU A 787 -19.68 3.04 -10.14
C LEU A 787 -19.51 3.71 -8.77
N LEU A 788 -19.37 2.93 -7.69
CA LEU A 788 -19.22 3.43 -6.31
C LEU A 788 -17.86 4.08 -6.03
N ALA A 789 -16.79 3.59 -6.66
CA ALA A 789 -15.43 4.15 -6.53
C ALA A 789 -15.26 5.42 -7.38
N ASP A 790 -15.78 5.41 -8.62
CA ASP A 790 -15.84 6.58 -9.50
C ASP A 790 -16.63 7.72 -8.80
N ALA A 791 -17.75 7.42 -8.12
CA ALA A 791 -18.51 8.40 -7.35
C ALA A 791 -17.76 8.92 -6.11
N ALA A 792 -17.22 8.01 -5.28
CA ALA A 792 -16.46 8.39 -4.09
C ALA A 792 -15.19 9.20 -4.41
N GLU A 793 -14.57 8.98 -5.57
CA GLU A 793 -13.51 9.84 -6.09
C GLU A 793 -14.02 11.24 -6.41
N LEU A 794 -15.11 11.36 -7.17
CA LEU A 794 -15.62 12.66 -7.61
C LEU A 794 -16.07 13.52 -6.41
N ASP A 795 -16.67 12.94 -5.38
CA ASP A 795 -17.01 13.63 -4.14
C ASP A 795 -15.76 14.05 -3.35
N ALA A 796 -14.71 13.22 -3.33
CA ALA A 796 -13.45 13.57 -2.70
C ALA A 796 -12.70 14.70 -3.44
N LEU A 797 -12.72 14.68 -4.77
CA LEU A 797 -12.17 15.74 -5.62
C LEU A 797 -12.95 17.05 -5.47
N LEU A 798 -14.28 17.01 -5.42
CA LEU A 798 -15.10 18.19 -5.08
C LEU A 798 -14.74 18.72 -3.70
N SER A 799 -14.63 17.85 -2.69
CA SER A 799 -14.34 18.24 -1.30
C SER A 799 -12.96 18.90 -1.15
N ALA A 800 -11.94 18.42 -1.88
CA ALA A 800 -10.58 18.95 -1.82
C ALA A 800 -10.35 20.16 -2.75
N LEU A 801 -10.97 20.19 -3.93
CA LEU A 801 -10.68 21.19 -4.98
C LEU A 801 -11.74 22.28 -5.12
N ARG A 802 -13.00 22.00 -4.74
CA ARG A 802 -14.12 22.96 -4.79
C ARG A 802 -14.93 22.84 -3.48
N PRO A 803 -14.38 23.21 -2.31
CA PRO A 803 -15.16 23.26 -1.08
C PRO A 803 -16.38 24.18 -1.21
N SER A 804 -17.35 24.03 -0.31
CA SER A 804 -18.61 24.79 -0.36
C SER A 804 -18.37 26.31 -0.32
N GLY A 805 -18.91 27.03 -1.30
CA GLY A 805 -18.68 28.47 -1.50
C GLY A 805 -17.65 28.80 -2.59
N THR A 806 -16.80 27.86 -3.02
CA THR A 806 -15.91 28.07 -4.18
C THR A 806 -16.74 28.20 -5.46
N PRO A 807 -16.57 29.27 -6.27
CA PRO A 807 -17.29 29.45 -7.51
C PRO A 807 -16.74 28.57 -8.64
N GLY A 808 -17.57 28.36 -9.68
CA GLY A 808 -17.22 27.56 -10.85
C GLY A 808 -17.39 26.05 -10.64
N ARG A 809 -17.09 25.28 -11.69
CA ARG A 809 -17.13 23.81 -11.69
C ARG A 809 -15.73 23.22 -11.73
N LEU A 810 -15.54 22.03 -11.17
CA LEU A 810 -14.33 21.25 -11.41
C LEU A 810 -14.43 20.55 -12.77
N LEU A 811 -13.40 20.71 -13.60
CA LEU A 811 -13.30 20.04 -14.90
C LEU A 811 -12.55 18.72 -14.73
N VAL A 812 -13.22 17.60 -15.04
CA VAL A 812 -12.71 16.24 -14.82
C VAL A 812 -12.58 15.45 -16.12
N GLY A 813 -11.78 14.39 -16.12
CA GLY A 813 -11.74 13.40 -17.19
C GLY A 813 -11.01 12.14 -16.77
N THR A 814 -10.96 11.14 -17.65
CA THR A 814 -10.19 9.90 -17.44
C THR A 814 -9.71 9.35 -18.78
N VAL A 815 -8.51 8.78 -18.80
CA VAL A 815 -7.90 8.12 -19.95
C VAL A 815 -8.53 6.74 -20.22
N LYS A 816 -9.05 6.08 -19.18
CA LYS A 816 -9.39 4.65 -19.17
C LYS A 816 -10.48 4.21 -20.17
N PRO A 817 -11.50 5.02 -20.53
CA PRO A 817 -12.44 4.67 -21.60
C PRO A 817 -11.81 4.44 -22.98
N HIS A 818 -10.60 4.93 -23.22
CA HIS A 818 -9.88 4.79 -24.49
C HIS A 818 -8.92 3.58 -24.51
N ILE A 819 -8.28 3.26 -23.38
CA ILE A 819 -7.17 2.29 -23.30
C ILE A 819 -7.36 1.18 -22.24
N GLY A 820 -8.48 1.19 -21.53
CA GLY A 820 -8.74 0.29 -20.41
C GLY A 820 -8.08 0.80 -19.13
N HIS A 821 -8.25 0.02 -18.05
CA HIS A 821 -7.54 0.25 -16.80
C HIS A 821 -6.17 -0.43 -16.89
N LEU A 822 -5.11 0.35 -17.08
CA LEU A 822 -3.72 -0.15 -17.15
C LEU A 822 -3.15 -0.55 -15.78
N GLU A 823 -4.02 -0.85 -14.80
CA GLU A 823 -3.67 -1.37 -13.48
C GLU A 823 -2.45 -0.64 -12.86
N ALA A 824 -1.33 -1.30 -12.58
CA ALA A 824 -0.13 -0.68 -12.00
C ALA A 824 0.45 0.50 -12.84
N ALA A 825 0.29 0.47 -14.16
CA ALA A 825 0.72 1.50 -15.11
C ALA A 825 -0.32 2.63 -15.32
N SER A 826 -1.51 2.56 -14.68
CA SER A 826 -2.58 3.55 -14.88
C SER A 826 -2.19 4.98 -14.55
N GLY A 827 -1.50 5.19 -13.41
CA GLY A 827 -1.05 6.52 -13.02
C GLY A 827 -0.10 7.13 -14.06
N LEU A 828 0.74 6.32 -14.71
CA LEU A 828 1.63 6.80 -15.77
C LEU A 828 0.91 7.08 -17.09
N SER A 829 -0.09 6.31 -17.50
CA SER A 829 -0.88 6.67 -18.70
C SER A 829 -1.71 7.94 -18.48
N GLN A 830 -2.21 8.15 -17.27
CA GLN A 830 -2.86 9.39 -16.82
C GLN A 830 -1.89 10.59 -16.81
N LEU A 831 -0.68 10.43 -16.23
CA LEU A 831 0.37 11.45 -16.26
C LEU A 831 0.76 11.81 -17.69
N THR A 832 1.01 10.82 -18.55
CA THR A 832 1.38 11.04 -19.95
C THR A 832 0.29 11.78 -20.73
N LYS A 833 -1.00 11.45 -20.51
CA LYS A 833 -2.11 12.25 -21.05
C LYS A 833 -2.01 13.72 -20.59
N VAL A 834 -1.79 13.98 -19.30
CA VAL A 834 -1.66 15.34 -18.78
C VAL A 834 -0.45 16.09 -19.36
N LEU A 835 0.71 15.44 -19.48
CA LEU A 835 1.91 16.03 -20.11
C LEU A 835 1.65 16.44 -21.56
N LEU A 836 0.97 15.58 -22.34
CA LEU A 836 0.62 15.88 -23.73
C LEU A 836 -0.42 17.00 -23.84
N GLN A 837 -1.42 17.04 -22.95
CA GLN A 837 -2.38 18.15 -22.86
C GLN A 837 -1.70 19.48 -22.48
N LEU A 838 -0.69 19.46 -21.60
CA LEU A 838 0.11 20.64 -21.25
C LEU A 838 0.95 21.11 -22.45
N ARG A 839 1.70 20.20 -23.09
CA ARG A 839 2.51 20.47 -24.29
C ARG A 839 1.69 21.06 -25.44
N ALA A 840 0.46 20.57 -25.64
CA ALA A 840 -0.46 21.06 -26.66
C ALA A 840 -1.38 22.22 -26.20
N ARG A 841 -1.28 22.66 -24.94
CA ARG A 841 -2.21 23.58 -24.24
C ARG A 841 -3.68 23.32 -24.59
N THR A 842 -4.07 22.04 -24.64
CA THR A 842 -5.36 21.55 -25.14
C THR A 842 -5.78 20.34 -24.30
N LEU A 843 -6.99 20.37 -23.74
CA LEU A 843 -7.56 19.20 -23.07
C LEU A 843 -8.17 18.25 -24.11
N ALA A 844 -7.90 16.96 -23.94
CA ALA A 844 -8.43 15.89 -24.77
C ALA A 844 -9.82 15.45 -24.27
N PRO A 845 -10.69 14.97 -25.17
CA PRO A 845 -11.98 14.39 -24.79
C PRO A 845 -11.82 13.17 -23.88
N THR A 846 -12.84 12.96 -23.06
CA THR A 846 -13.11 11.75 -22.29
C THR A 846 -14.34 11.11 -22.89
N ALA A 847 -14.24 9.89 -23.44
CA ALA A 847 -15.44 9.17 -23.87
C ALA A 847 -16.34 8.87 -22.65
N VAL A 848 -17.52 9.48 -22.60
CA VAL A 848 -18.49 9.38 -21.49
C VAL A 848 -19.61 8.42 -21.87
N ALA A 849 -20.15 7.69 -20.89
CA ALA A 849 -21.29 6.81 -21.11
C ALA A 849 -22.55 7.60 -21.57
N PRO A 850 -23.44 7.01 -22.40
CA PRO A 850 -24.63 7.70 -22.93
C PRO A 850 -25.61 8.20 -21.87
N ARG A 851 -25.69 7.51 -20.73
CA ARG A 851 -26.34 7.97 -19.49
C ARG A 851 -25.27 8.03 -18.41
N ARG A 852 -25.27 9.08 -17.58
CA ARG A 852 -24.35 9.25 -16.45
C ARG A 852 -24.99 8.74 -15.15
N SER A 853 -24.17 8.26 -14.22
CA SER A 853 -24.59 7.94 -12.85
C SER A 853 -25.26 9.14 -12.16
N GLU A 854 -26.32 8.89 -11.38
CA GLU A 854 -26.95 9.89 -10.51
C GLU A 854 -26.17 10.15 -9.19
N LEU A 855 -25.11 9.38 -8.90
CA LEU A 855 -24.39 9.49 -7.62
C LEU A 855 -23.57 10.80 -7.48
N PRO A 856 -22.79 11.26 -8.48
CA PRO A 856 -21.94 12.45 -8.33
C PRO A 856 -22.70 13.77 -8.56
N ASP A 857 -22.26 14.84 -7.90
CA ASP A 857 -22.85 16.18 -8.10
C ASP A 857 -22.43 16.85 -9.43
N TRP A 858 -23.14 16.50 -10.50
CA TRP A 858 -23.01 17.11 -11.83
C TRP A 858 -23.41 18.60 -11.90
N THR A 859 -23.94 19.20 -10.82
CA THR A 859 -24.15 20.65 -10.78
C THR A 859 -22.84 21.41 -10.52
N ARG A 860 -21.85 20.73 -9.92
CA ARG A 860 -20.53 21.24 -9.54
C ARG A 860 -19.37 20.64 -10.36
N LEU A 861 -19.63 19.57 -11.11
CA LEU A 861 -18.70 18.92 -12.04
C LEU A 861 -18.98 19.28 -13.50
N THR A 862 -17.93 19.25 -14.32
CA THR A 862 -18.01 19.22 -15.79
C THR A 862 -17.05 18.14 -16.28
N VAL A 863 -17.51 17.22 -17.13
CA VAL A 863 -16.59 16.28 -17.80
C VAL A 863 -16.00 16.98 -19.03
N CYS A 864 -14.70 16.83 -19.28
CA CYS A 864 -14.07 17.24 -20.53
C CYS A 864 -14.37 16.19 -21.60
N ASP A 865 -15.61 16.19 -22.12
CA ASP A 865 -16.12 15.25 -23.13
C ASP A 865 -15.77 15.63 -24.58
N THR A 866 -15.20 16.83 -24.77
CA THR A 866 -14.86 17.43 -26.06
C THR A 866 -13.45 18.02 -26.05
N ALA A 867 -12.73 17.94 -27.18
CA ALA A 867 -11.42 18.56 -27.34
C ALA A 867 -11.53 20.09 -27.23
N ARG A 868 -10.73 20.72 -26.36
CA ARG A 868 -10.84 22.17 -26.10
C ARG A 868 -9.51 22.82 -25.70
N PRO A 869 -9.27 24.10 -26.06
CA PRO A 869 -8.12 24.85 -25.55
C PRO A 869 -8.08 24.85 -24.01
N TRP A 870 -6.90 24.65 -23.45
CA TRP A 870 -6.68 24.68 -22.01
C TRP A 870 -6.27 26.09 -21.58
N THR A 871 -7.21 26.80 -20.97
CA THR A 871 -6.99 28.09 -20.31
C THR A 871 -6.70 27.87 -18.82
N PRO A 872 -5.81 28.66 -18.19
CA PRO A 872 -5.62 28.62 -16.74
C PRO A 872 -6.87 29.13 -16.02
N VAL A 873 -7.02 28.78 -14.74
CA VAL A 873 -8.14 29.24 -13.89
C VAL A 873 -8.08 30.75 -13.68
N THR A 874 -6.86 31.26 -13.41
CA THR A 874 -6.55 32.68 -13.25
C THR A 874 -5.69 33.12 -14.44
N ALA A 875 -6.01 34.27 -15.05
CA ALA A 875 -5.25 34.79 -16.18
C ALA A 875 -3.80 35.12 -15.77
N GLY A 876 -2.82 34.54 -16.46
CA GLY A 876 -1.39 34.68 -16.13
C GLY A 876 -0.86 33.71 -15.06
N ALA A 877 -1.69 32.77 -14.59
CA ALA A 877 -1.22 31.61 -13.82
C ALA A 877 -0.89 30.42 -14.77
N PRO A 878 0.00 29.49 -14.37
CA PRO A 878 0.31 28.31 -15.17
C PRO A 878 -0.89 27.35 -15.27
N LEU A 879 -0.88 26.49 -16.29
CA LEU A 879 -1.87 25.41 -16.41
C LEU A 879 -1.59 24.33 -15.36
N ARG A 880 -2.50 24.14 -14.39
CA ARG A 880 -2.41 23.11 -13.35
C ARG A 880 -3.41 21.98 -13.53
N ALA A 881 -2.95 20.75 -13.39
CA ALA A 881 -3.78 19.55 -13.29
C ALA A 881 -3.41 18.70 -12.06
N LEU A 882 -4.43 18.09 -11.46
CA LEU A 882 -4.26 17.01 -10.49
C LEU A 882 -4.46 15.67 -11.18
N VAL A 883 -3.60 14.71 -10.89
CA VAL A 883 -3.73 13.30 -11.33
C VAL A 883 -3.97 12.44 -10.10
N ASN A 884 -5.00 11.60 -10.13
CA ASN A 884 -5.41 10.76 -9.01
C ASN A 884 -5.39 9.27 -9.39
N ALA A 885 -4.95 8.42 -8.46
CA ALA A 885 -5.06 6.97 -8.57
C ALA A 885 -5.59 6.38 -7.26
N VAL A 886 -6.69 5.64 -7.36
CA VAL A 886 -7.38 4.97 -6.25
C VAL A 886 -7.30 3.48 -6.50
N SER A 887 -6.91 2.72 -5.49
CA SER A 887 -6.73 1.28 -5.57
C SER A 887 -7.88 0.53 -4.92
N ALA A 888 -8.24 -0.62 -5.50
CA ALA A 888 -9.26 -1.53 -4.94
C ALA A 888 -8.87 -2.09 -3.56
N THR A 889 -7.59 -1.97 -3.15
CA THR A 889 -7.11 -2.29 -1.79
C THR A 889 -7.24 -1.13 -0.79
N GLY A 890 -7.75 0.03 -1.23
CA GLY A 890 -7.83 1.25 -0.44
C GLY A 890 -6.56 2.12 -0.45
N ALA A 891 -5.51 1.74 -1.16
CA ALA A 891 -4.31 2.57 -1.34
C ALA A 891 -4.56 3.73 -2.33
N TYR A 892 -3.94 4.88 -2.09
CA TYR A 892 -4.10 6.11 -2.86
C TYR A 892 -2.76 6.67 -3.34
N GLY A 893 -2.76 7.32 -4.50
CA GLY A 893 -1.67 8.16 -4.97
C GLY A 893 -2.19 9.42 -5.69
N HIS A 894 -1.49 10.54 -5.53
CA HIS A 894 -1.86 11.84 -6.10
C HIS A 894 -0.62 12.57 -6.61
N ALA A 895 -0.77 13.34 -7.69
CA ALA A 895 0.24 14.29 -8.16
C ALA A 895 -0.42 15.60 -8.63
N VAL A 896 0.26 16.73 -8.49
CA VAL A 896 -0.10 18.01 -9.13
C VAL A 896 1.03 18.40 -10.08
N LEU A 897 0.65 18.63 -11.34
CA LEU A 897 1.54 19.04 -12.41
C LEU A 897 1.15 20.42 -12.91
N ARG A 898 2.15 21.27 -13.14
CA ARG A 898 2.01 22.55 -13.86
C ARG A 898 2.76 22.57 -15.18
N SER A 899 2.30 23.39 -16.12
CA SER A 899 3.12 23.79 -17.28
C SER A 899 4.41 24.47 -16.82
N ALA A 900 5.54 24.14 -17.45
CA ALA A 900 6.70 25.02 -17.47
C ALA A 900 6.35 26.27 -18.30
N GLU A 901 6.68 27.46 -17.81
CA GLU A 901 6.47 28.72 -18.53
C GLU A 901 7.79 29.54 -18.59
N GLY A 902 7.80 30.70 -19.26
CA GLY A 902 9.01 31.45 -19.64
C GLY A 902 9.81 32.13 -18.50
N ALA A 903 9.77 31.55 -17.30
CA ALA A 903 10.68 31.81 -16.19
C ALA A 903 11.31 30.50 -15.64
N ASP A 904 10.76 29.33 -16.00
CA ASP A 904 11.41 28.01 -15.85
C ASP A 904 12.25 27.65 -17.10
N LEU A 905 11.93 28.23 -18.26
CA LEU A 905 12.57 28.03 -19.58
C LEU A 905 13.53 29.17 -19.96
#